data_AF-A0A314Z8F9-F1
#
_entry.id   AF-A0A314Z8F9-F1
#
_cell.length_a   1.000
_cell.length_b   1.000
_cell.length_c   1.000
_cell.angle_alpha   90.00
_cell.angle_beta   90.00
_cell.angle_gamma   90.00
#
_symmetry.space_group_name_H-M   'P 1'
#
loop_
_entity.id
_entity.type
_entity.pdbx_description
1 polymer ?
#
loop_
_entity_poly.entity_id
_entity_poly.type
_entity_poly.pdbx_seq_one_letter_code
_entity_poly.pdbx_strand_id
1 'polypeptide(L)'
;MEERAEKAAQKGSKTERWCWRLILLVTVALVATMAALTLLKYFKHSNSSRVSGRPGPIVQKYSEALQLSMQFFDIQKSGKLVDNPIPWRGDSGLRDGSEEDLDLSKGLYDAGDLIKFGFPMAFTATVLSWAILEYGDQMKAVKQLDHAHESLKWITDYLINAHPSPNELYIQVGDPDLDHKCWQRPEVMTEERPLIQINTSFPGTDVAAETAAAMASASLVFRKINSSYSKLLLMHAQQLFAFADTYRGSYSVSIPQVQIYYNSTGYGDELLWAATWLYHATGDLTYFKYATEQNGPAFANWGSPSWFSWDDKHAATQVLMSRISFFGTKDISFAENMDLQKYRETAEVFMCGLLPDSPTATSSRTASGLIWVIKWNCLQHAVASAFLAVLYSDYMLTSQTEVLYCDGKSYKPTDLRNFAISQVDYVLGKNPMEMSYLVGYGSKYPQYVHHRGSSIPADARTGCQDGFKWLNSFNPNPNVAAGALVGGPFLNETYIDNRNNSMQEKKKRCAGRRRRRHQHQTFSSCTQTPSKSLAFSSIPKGMAAEEDVELSTFKSQLSQTQEIWKQEMEERESQVDVLQKKLMEVKVCIEGSEEDSKKELEVLWRRVKTTATLLTYLKSKARLMAVPHLAHTSCGIKQLEGVGLVDKDGTPLSGWSRNVDLSSFDSPDEDTWIGISKQHGPLDEQDATYIGELLKSVQMVTDVMEALVKRVVLAESETAIEKEKVTVGAEELKKKSIQIENMSLKLEEMERFALGTNGILTEMKQRVEDLVEETYRQRQRAAENEQELCRVKRDFESLKSYVSSLITVRETLLSSEKQFQTIEKLFERLVAKTTQLESEKIQKETEVQKLMEENVKLSALLDKKEAQLLAMNEQCKVMALSASNI
;
A
#
# COMPACT_ATOMS: atom_id res chain seq x y z
N MET A 1 -60.69 -26.53 76.56
CA MET A 1 -61.08 -26.02 75.21
C MET A 1 -59.91 -26.01 74.24
N GLU A 2 -58.72 -26.45 74.66
CA GLU A 2 -57.45 -26.29 73.94
C GLU A 2 -57.40 -26.97 72.56
N GLU A 3 -58.12 -28.07 72.33
CA GLU A 3 -58.04 -28.84 71.07
C GLU A 3 -58.52 -28.06 69.81
N ARG A 4 -59.13 -26.88 69.98
CA ARG A 4 -59.44 -25.95 68.88
C ARG A 4 -58.36 -24.89 68.60
N ALA A 5 -57.37 -24.71 69.49
CA ALA A 5 -56.32 -23.71 69.32
C ALA A 5 -55.20 -24.19 68.37
N GLU A 6 -54.66 -25.39 68.58
CA GLU A 6 -53.53 -25.91 67.78
C GLU A 6 -53.87 -26.06 66.28
N LYS A 7 -55.10 -26.48 65.98
CA LYS A 7 -55.60 -26.66 64.60
C LYS A 7 -55.75 -25.35 63.82
N ALA A 8 -55.69 -24.18 64.48
CA ALA A 8 -55.61 -22.88 63.83
C ALA A 8 -54.16 -22.50 63.46
N ALA A 9 -53.23 -22.63 64.42
CA ALA A 9 -51.83 -22.23 64.24
C ALA A 9 -51.14 -22.95 63.06
N GLN A 10 -51.44 -24.25 62.88
CA GLN A 10 -50.81 -25.06 61.82
C GLN A 10 -51.29 -24.71 60.38
N LYS A 11 -52.34 -23.89 60.24
CA LYS A 11 -52.92 -23.55 58.92
C LYS A 11 -52.29 -22.30 58.29
N GLY A 12 -51.98 -21.27 59.07
CA GLY A 12 -51.37 -20.02 58.58
C GLY A 12 -49.95 -20.21 58.01
N SER A 13 -49.14 -21.03 58.69
CA SER A 13 -47.74 -21.29 58.30
C SER A 13 -47.60 -21.89 56.88
N LYS A 14 -48.56 -22.69 56.41
CA LYS A 14 -48.51 -23.26 55.05
C LYS A 14 -48.77 -22.22 53.97
N THR A 15 -49.67 -21.26 54.20
CA THR A 15 -49.96 -20.19 53.25
C THR A 15 -48.80 -19.21 53.09
N GLU A 16 -48.21 -18.73 54.19
CA GLU A 16 -47.05 -17.83 54.10
C GLU A 16 -45.86 -18.51 53.41
N ARG A 17 -45.58 -19.77 53.73
CA ARG A 17 -44.48 -20.53 53.13
C ARG A 17 -44.71 -20.86 51.64
N TRP A 18 -45.97 -20.83 51.17
CA TRP A 18 -46.31 -20.85 49.75
C TRP A 18 -46.13 -19.47 49.10
N CYS A 19 -46.62 -18.39 49.71
CA CYS A 19 -46.42 -17.03 49.21
C CYS A 19 -44.93 -16.68 49.07
N TRP A 20 -44.11 -16.97 50.08
CA TRP A 20 -42.66 -16.78 50.02
C TRP A 20 -41.99 -17.62 48.92
N ARG A 21 -42.45 -18.85 48.66
CA ARG A 21 -41.95 -19.67 47.54
C ARG A 21 -42.39 -19.12 46.18
N LEU A 22 -43.60 -18.59 46.05
CA LEU A 22 -44.09 -17.92 44.85
C LEU A 22 -43.30 -16.63 44.58
N ILE A 23 -43.07 -15.80 45.60
CA ILE A 23 -42.25 -14.60 45.50
C ILE A 23 -40.81 -14.98 45.09
N LEU A 24 -40.20 -16.00 45.71
CA LEU A 24 -38.86 -16.46 45.36
C LEU A 24 -38.78 -17.00 43.92
N LEU A 25 -39.80 -17.73 43.46
CA LEU A 25 -39.87 -18.22 42.07
C LEU A 25 -40.05 -17.06 41.09
N VAL A 26 -40.84 -16.05 41.42
CA VAL A 26 -41.03 -14.85 40.58
C VAL A 26 -39.77 -13.98 40.54
N THR A 27 -39.06 -13.80 41.66
CA THR A 27 -37.79 -13.06 41.66
C THR A 27 -36.67 -13.83 40.95
N VAL A 28 -36.56 -15.14 41.14
CA VAL A 28 -35.62 -15.98 40.36
C VAL A 28 -35.97 -15.97 38.87
N ALA A 29 -37.25 -16.03 38.50
CA ALA A 29 -37.67 -15.90 37.10
C ALA A 29 -37.37 -14.51 36.52
N LEU A 30 -37.58 -13.43 37.27
CA LEU A 30 -37.22 -12.06 36.87
C LEU A 30 -35.70 -11.90 36.71
N VAL A 31 -34.89 -12.41 37.65
CA VAL A 31 -33.43 -12.38 37.57
C VAL A 31 -32.93 -13.23 36.40
N ALA A 32 -33.49 -14.42 36.18
CA ALA A 32 -33.15 -15.27 35.03
C ALA A 32 -33.57 -14.61 33.69
N THR A 33 -34.72 -13.94 33.64
CA THR A 33 -35.17 -13.20 32.44
C THR A 33 -34.30 -11.97 32.20
N MET A 34 -33.91 -11.23 33.25
CA MET A 34 -32.97 -10.11 33.15
C MET A 34 -31.58 -10.58 32.71
N ALA A 35 -31.08 -11.69 33.26
CA ALA A 35 -29.81 -12.31 32.84
C ALA A 35 -29.88 -12.81 31.39
N ALA A 36 -31.00 -13.42 30.97
CA ALA A 36 -31.22 -13.80 29.58
C ALA A 36 -31.31 -12.58 28.65
N LEU A 37 -31.91 -11.46 29.11
CA LEU A 37 -31.98 -10.21 28.34
C LEU A 37 -30.65 -9.46 28.28
N THR A 38 -29.82 -9.48 29.33
CA THR A 38 -28.46 -8.94 29.29
C THR A 38 -27.53 -9.82 28.47
N LEU A 39 -27.64 -11.15 28.55
CA LEU A 39 -26.94 -12.08 27.65
C LEU A 39 -27.40 -11.92 26.20
N LEU A 40 -28.70 -11.76 25.93
CA LEU A 40 -29.21 -11.48 24.58
C LEU A 40 -28.75 -10.12 24.07
N LYS A 41 -28.70 -9.07 24.92
CA LYS A 41 -28.06 -7.79 24.56
C LYS A 41 -26.58 -7.98 24.27
N TYR A 42 -25.85 -8.73 25.11
CA TYR A 42 -24.42 -8.99 24.98
C TYR A 42 -24.10 -9.76 23.68
N PHE A 43 -24.82 -10.84 23.38
CA PHE A 43 -24.70 -11.58 22.10
C PHE A 43 -25.15 -10.74 20.90
N LYS A 44 -26.12 -9.83 21.06
CA LYS A 44 -26.55 -8.89 20.01
C LYS A 44 -25.54 -7.75 19.79
N HIS A 45 -24.76 -7.37 20.79
CA HIS A 45 -23.62 -6.46 20.66
C HIS A 45 -22.38 -7.17 20.09
N SER A 46 -22.08 -8.38 20.56
CA SER A 46 -20.98 -9.22 20.07
C SER A 46 -21.11 -9.55 18.57
N ASN A 47 -22.33 -9.78 18.07
CA ASN A 47 -22.60 -9.92 16.64
C ASN A 47 -22.66 -8.59 15.85
N SER A 48 -22.50 -7.43 16.51
CA SER A 48 -22.59 -6.10 15.90
C SER A 48 -21.25 -5.55 15.38
N SER A 49 -20.19 -6.36 15.35
CA SER A 49 -18.88 -6.03 14.74
C SER A 49 -18.87 -6.03 13.20
N ARG A 50 -20.06 -6.02 12.57
CA ARG A 50 -20.23 -5.76 11.15
C ARG A 50 -20.50 -4.27 10.93
N VAL A 51 -19.71 -3.65 10.06
CA VAL A 51 -20.05 -2.36 9.44
C VAL A 51 -21.30 -2.58 8.58
N SER A 52 -22.47 -2.40 9.20
CA SER A 52 -23.78 -2.59 8.55
C SER A 52 -24.54 -1.28 8.48
N GLY A 53 -23.85 -0.22 8.08
CA GLY A 53 -24.50 0.96 7.51
C GLY A 53 -25.30 0.51 6.30
N ARG A 54 -26.63 0.63 6.38
CA ARG A 54 -27.55 0.29 5.27
C ARG A 54 -27.05 0.99 4.00
N PRO A 55 -26.85 0.28 2.86
CA PRO A 55 -26.27 0.88 1.67
C PRO A 55 -26.95 2.20 1.30
N GLY A 56 -26.14 3.25 1.14
CA GLY A 56 -26.61 4.55 0.68
C GLY A 56 -27.17 4.47 -0.74
N PRO A 57 -27.85 5.54 -1.22
CA PRO A 57 -28.31 5.64 -2.60
C PRO A 57 -27.26 5.17 -3.62
N ILE A 58 -27.63 4.19 -4.46
CA ILE A 58 -26.76 3.69 -5.53
C ILE A 58 -26.56 4.81 -6.54
N VAL A 59 -25.29 5.14 -6.80
CA VAL A 59 -24.90 6.13 -7.80
C VAL A 59 -24.61 5.40 -9.11
N GLN A 60 -25.45 5.62 -10.14
CA GLN A 60 -25.45 4.79 -11.35
C GLN A 60 -24.11 4.75 -12.08
N LYS A 61 -23.48 5.91 -12.33
CA LYS A 61 -22.15 6.05 -12.98
C LYS A 61 -21.06 5.16 -12.34
N TYR A 62 -21.22 4.91 -11.04
CA TYR A 62 -20.27 4.19 -10.21
C TYR A 62 -20.61 2.69 -10.13
N SER A 63 -21.89 2.32 -10.25
CA SER A 63 -22.32 0.93 -10.43
C SER A 63 -21.85 0.35 -11.76
N GLU A 64 -21.94 1.14 -12.84
CA GLU A 64 -21.57 0.73 -14.21
C GLU A 64 -20.05 0.51 -14.34
N ALA A 65 -19.24 1.44 -13.80
CA ALA A 65 -17.79 1.29 -13.77
C ALA A 65 -17.33 0.04 -13.00
N LEU A 66 -17.99 -0.33 -11.90
CA LEU A 66 -17.71 -1.57 -11.18
C LEU A 66 -18.12 -2.80 -12.01
N GLN A 67 -19.31 -2.81 -12.63
CA GLN A 67 -19.73 -3.93 -13.49
C GLN A 67 -18.75 -4.19 -14.64
N LEU A 68 -18.25 -3.13 -15.29
CA LEU A 68 -17.18 -3.25 -16.28
C LEU A 68 -15.89 -3.79 -15.65
N SER A 69 -15.44 -3.23 -14.52
CA SER A 69 -14.23 -3.66 -13.83
C SER A 69 -14.26 -5.15 -13.44
N MET A 70 -15.43 -5.69 -13.10
CA MET A 70 -15.58 -7.13 -12.83
C MET A 70 -15.51 -7.97 -14.11
N GLN A 71 -16.09 -7.51 -15.22
CA GLN A 71 -15.97 -8.15 -16.53
C GLN A 71 -14.51 -8.29 -17.00
N PHE A 72 -13.62 -7.39 -16.57
CA PHE A 72 -12.19 -7.49 -16.90
C PHE A 72 -11.50 -8.70 -16.26
N PHE A 73 -11.94 -9.18 -15.09
CA PHE A 73 -11.40 -10.43 -14.54
C PHE A 73 -11.64 -11.62 -15.48
N ASP A 74 -12.83 -11.73 -16.09
CA ASP A 74 -13.13 -12.80 -17.05
C ASP A 74 -12.28 -12.70 -18.31
N ILE A 75 -12.04 -11.48 -18.80
CA ILE A 75 -11.17 -11.20 -19.94
C ILE A 75 -9.75 -11.72 -19.70
N GLN A 76 -9.27 -11.71 -18.45
CA GLN A 76 -7.93 -12.11 -18.06
C GLN A 76 -7.81 -13.59 -17.60
N LYS A 77 -8.92 -14.33 -17.41
CA LYS A 77 -8.89 -15.75 -16.97
C LYS A 77 -8.11 -16.64 -17.94
N SER A 78 -7.14 -17.38 -17.41
CA SER A 78 -6.53 -18.53 -18.08
C SER A 78 -7.16 -19.83 -17.57
N GLY A 79 -6.98 -20.92 -18.31
CA GLY A 79 -7.53 -22.24 -18.02
C GLY A 79 -8.74 -22.57 -18.89
N LYS A 80 -9.49 -23.60 -18.46
CA LYS A 80 -10.76 -24.01 -19.09
C LYS A 80 -11.91 -23.13 -18.59
N LEU A 81 -12.49 -22.32 -19.46
CA LEU A 81 -13.50 -21.34 -19.08
C LEU A 81 -14.90 -21.98 -19.00
N VAL A 82 -15.54 -21.87 -17.83
CA VAL A 82 -16.90 -22.35 -17.58
C VAL A 82 -17.84 -21.14 -17.50
N ASP A 83 -19.03 -21.24 -18.11
CA ASP A 83 -20.07 -20.21 -18.16
C ASP A 83 -19.56 -18.79 -18.56
N ASN A 84 -18.58 -18.78 -19.46
CA ASN A 84 -17.82 -17.58 -19.88
C ASN A 84 -18.71 -16.47 -20.48
N PRO A 85 -18.79 -15.27 -19.88
CA PRO A 85 -19.55 -14.14 -20.43
C PRO A 85 -18.82 -13.39 -21.57
N ILE A 86 -17.58 -13.76 -21.90
CA ILE A 86 -16.72 -13.07 -22.88
C ILE A 86 -16.62 -13.90 -24.17
N PRO A 87 -17.49 -13.66 -25.18
CA PRO A 87 -17.63 -14.56 -26.34
C PRO A 87 -16.41 -14.62 -27.28
N TRP A 88 -15.44 -13.73 -27.10
CA TRP A 88 -14.18 -13.72 -27.86
C TRP A 88 -12.99 -14.34 -27.10
N ARG A 89 -13.19 -14.74 -25.83
CA ARG A 89 -12.26 -15.56 -25.05
C ARG A 89 -12.66 -17.04 -25.09
N GLY A 90 -11.67 -17.91 -24.95
CA GLY A 90 -11.87 -19.35 -24.81
C GLY A 90 -10.78 -20.02 -23.97
N ASP A 91 -10.85 -21.35 -23.95
CA ASP A 91 -9.92 -22.21 -23.23
C ASP A 91 -8.46 -21.98 -23.64
N SER A 92 -7.57 -21.85 -22.66
CA SER A 92 -6.16 -21.48 -22.88
C SER A 92 -5.28 -21.93 -21.70
N GLY A 93 -3.97 -22.10 -21.89
CA GLY A 93 -3.06 -22.53 -20.82
C GLY A 93 -3.40 -23.91 -20.21
N LEU A 94 -4.06 -24.79 -20.96
CA LEU A 94 -4.62 -26.06 -20.45
C LEU A 94 -3.58 -27.13 -20.04
N ARG A 95 -2.29 -26.87 -20.25
CA ARG A 95 -1.17 -27.77 -19.90
C ARG A 95 -0.18 -27.14 -18.92
N ASP A 96 -0.44 -25.92 -18.47
CA ASP A 96 0.38 -25.20 -17.50
C ASP A 96 0.49 -26.03 -16.21
N GLY A 97 1.70 -26.45 -15.82
CA GLY A 97 1.95 -27.26 -14.63
C GLY A 97 2.12 -28.76 -14.89
N SER A 98 1.73 -29.26 -16.06
CA SER A 98 1.75 -30.69 -16.38
C SER A 98 3.16 -31.29 -16.48
N GLU A 99 4.19 -30.46 -16.58
CA GLU A 99 5.60 -30.86 -16.49
C GLU A 99 6.02 -31.33 -15.08
N GLU A 100 5.32 -30.89 -14.02
CA GLU A 100 5.61 -31.19 -12.61
C GLU A 100 4.41 -31.88 -11.89
N ASP A 101 3.49 -32.49 -12.66
CA ASP A 101 2.24 -33.12 -12.20
C ASP A 101 1.26 -32.19 -11.46
N LEU A 102 1.23 -30.89 -11.83
CA LEU A 102 0.36 -29.87 -11.23
C LEU A 102 -0.70 -29.33 -12.21
N ASP A 103 -1.87 -28.95 -11.71
CA ASP A 103 -2.86 -28.15 -12.46
C ASP A 103 -2.65 -26.65 -12.20
N LEU A 104 -1.74 -26.03 -12.94
CA LEU A 104 -1.55 -24.58 -12.95
C LEU A 104 -2.36 -23.90 -14.07
N SER A 105 -3.37 -24.58 -14.64
CA SER A 105 -4.13 -24.10 -15.80
C SER A 105 -4.95 -22.84 -15.52
N LYS A 106 -5.48 -22.69 -14.30
CA LYS A 106 -6.25 -21.52 -13.83
C LYS A 106 -5.39 -20.26 -13.63
N GLY A 107 -5.93 -19.27 -12.91
CA GLY A 107 -5.28 -17.99 -12.64
C GLY A 107 -5.58 -16.95 -13.72
N LEU A 108 -4.86 -15.83 -13.66
CA LEU A 108 -5.01 -14.71 -14.59
C LEU A 108 -3.72 -14.51 -15.40
N TYR A 109 -3.87 -14.10 -16.65
CA TYR A 109 -2.77 -13.46 -17.39
C TYR A 109 -2.54 -12.04 -16.85
N ASP A 110 -1.29 -11.63 -16.62
CA ASP A 110 -0.96 -10.40 -15.86
C ASP A 110 -1.45 -9.10 -16.52
N ALA A 111 -1.23 -8.93 -17.83
CA ALA A 111 -1.56 -7.69 -18.51
C ALA A 111 -2.24 -7.92 -19.85
N GLY A 112 -1.55 -8.61 -20.76
CA GLY A 112 -2.02 -8.87 -22.13
C GLY A 112 -0.93 -9.45 -23.04
N ASP A 113 0.21 -9.74 -22.43
CA ASP A 113 0.96 -11.00 -22.48
C ASP A 113 0.19 -12.17 -21.87
N LEU A 114 0.69 -13.38 -22.12
CA LEU A 114 0.07 -14.65 -21.72
C LEU A 114 0.87 -15.31 -20.57
N ILE A 115 1.53 -14.48 -19.75
CA ILE A 115 2.30 -14.90 -18.58
C ILE A 115 1.44 -14.80 -17.32
N LYS A 116 1.58 -15.81 -16.45
CA LYS A 116 1.03 -15.81 -15.10
C LYS A 116 2.14 -15.38 -14.15
N PHE A 117 2.21 -14.12 -13.76
CA PHE A 117 3.13 -13.64 -12.73
C PHE A 117 2.46 -13.73 -11.35
N GLY A 118 3.01 -14.54 -10.44
CA GLY A 118 2.40 -14.85 -9.14
C GLY A 118 2.29 -13.63 -8.22
N PHE A 119 3.35 -12.83 -8.09
CA PHE A 119 3.41 -11.68 -7.18
C PHE A 119 2.30 -10.63 -7.41
N PRO A 120 2.09 -10.06 -8.62
CA PRO A 120 0.97 -9.17 -8.89
C PRO A 120 -0.41 -9.87 -8.81
N MET A 121 -0.48 -11.17 -9.09
CA MET A 121 -1.73 -11.93 -9.03
C MET A 121 -2.18 -12.15 -7.57
N ALA A 122 -1.24 -12.47 -6.67
CA ALA A 122 -1.47 -12.54 -5.24
C ALA A 122 -1.93 -11.19 -4.69
N PHE A 123 -1.21 -10.11 -4.97
CA PHE A 123 -1.61 -8.74 -4.62
C PHE A 123 -3.04 -8.41 -5.08
N THR A 124 -3.39 -8.79 -6.32
CA THR A 124 -4.74 -8.58 -6.88
C THR A 124 -5.80 -9.35 -6.08
N ALA A 125 -5.52 -10.59 -5.64
CA ALA A 125 -6.41 -11.34 -4.76
C ALA A 125 -6.51 -10.75 -3.34
N THR A 126 -5.43 -10.23 -2.76
CA THR A 126 -5.45 -9.57 -1.44
C THR A 126 -6.30 -8.30 -1.47
N VAL A 127 -6.09 -7.44 -2.47
CA VAL A 127 -6.87 -6.20 -2.64
C VAL A 127 -8.34 -6.52 -2.95
N LEU A 128 -8.63 -7.51 -3.80
CA LEU A 128 -10.01 -7.96 -4.06
C LEU A 128 -10.67 -8.53 -2.80
N SER A 129 -9.93 -9.26 -1.97
CA SER A 129 -10.42 -9.80 -0.69
C SER A 129 -10.73 -8.68 0.30
N TRP A 130 -9.79 -7.75 0.54
CA TRP A 130 -10.00 -6.60 1.43
C TRP A 130 -11.20 -5.76 0.97
N ALA A 131 -11.28 -5.52 -0.33
CA ALA A 131 -12.42 -4.86 -0.95
C ALA A 131 -13.73 -5.59 -0.61
N ILE A 132 -13.83 -6.90 -0.89
CA ILE A 132 -15.04 -7.70 -0.58
C ILE A 132 -15.38 -7.66 0.91
N LEU A 133 -14.40 -7.73 1.81
CA LEU A 133 -14.62 -7.72 3.26
C LEU A 133 -15.29 -6.43 3.77
N GLU A 134 -14.81 -5.26 3.35
CA GLU A 134 -15.28 -3.98 3.91
C GLU A 134 -16.56 -3.45 3.24
N TYR A 135 -16.84 -3.81 1.98
CA TYR A 135 -18.01 -3.29 1.25
C TYR A 135 -18.78 -4.37 0.47
N GLY A 136 -18.86 -5.59 1.00
CA GLY A 136 -19.55 -6.71 0.35
C GLY A 136 -21.04 -6.42 0.11
N ASP A 137 -21.70 -5.73 1.06
CA ASP A 137 -23.11 -5.38 0.97
C ASP A 137 -23.41 -4.34 -0.14
N GLN A 138 -22.46 -3.43 -0.43
CA GLN A 138 -22.54 -2.48 -1.54
C GLN A 138 -22.39 -3.21 -2.88
N MET A 139 -21.40 -4.10 -3.01
CA MET A 139 -21.27 -5.01 -4.17
C MET A 139 -22.54 -5.85 -4.38
N LYS A 140 -23.18 -6.30 -3.31
CA LYS A 140 -24.43 -7.06 -3.36
C LYS A 140 -25.61 -6.21 -3.84
N ALA A 141 -25.70 -4.95 -3.39
CA ALA A 141 -26.75 -4.02 -3.82
C ALA A 141 -26.72 -3.76 -5.34
N VAL A 142 -25.53 -3.80 -5.96
CA VAL A 142 -25.35 -3.67 -7.42
C VAL A 142 -25.19 -5.03 -8.16
N LYS A 143 -25.45 -6.16 -7.48
CA LYS A 143 -25.37 -7.53 -8.03
C LYS A 143 -23.99 -7.96 -8.56
N GLN A 144 -22.90 -7.40 -8.01
CA GLN A 144 -21.52 -7.72 -8.40
C GLN A 144 -20.77 -8.59 -7.38
N LEU A 145 -21.37 -8.87 -6.21
CA LEU A 145 -20.72 -9.62 -5.13
C LEU A 145 -20.38 -11.06 -5.52
N ASP A 146 -21.30 -11.78 -6.18
CA ASP A 146 -21.11 -13.20 -6.48
C ASP A 146 -20.04 -13.40 -7.57
N HIS A 147 -20.03 -12.54 -8.60
CA HIS A 147 -18.97 -12.46 -9.60
C HIS A 147 -17.60 -12.08 -9.01
N ALA A 148 -17.58 -11.25 -7.96
CA ALA A 148 -16.36 -10.96 -7.20
C ALA A 148 -15.88 -12.16 -6.37
N HIS A 149 -16.77 -12.94 -5.76
CA HIS A 149 -16.41 -14.21 -5.11
C HIS A 149 -15.85 -15.23 -6.10
N GLU A 150 -16.46 -15.38 -7.28
CA GLU A 150 -16.01 -16.30 -8.33
C GLU A 150 -14.65 -15.89 -8.89
N SER A 151 -14.43 -14.59 -9.12
CA SER A 151 -13.15 -14.05 -9.58
C SER A 151 -12.04 -14.25 -8.56
N LEU A 152 -12.32 -14.00 -7.27
CA LEU A 152 -11.39 -14.28 -6.17
C LEU A 152 -11.09 -15.78 -6.07
N LYS A 153 -12.10 -16.65 -6.20
CA LYS A 153 -11.92 -18.11 -6.19
C LYS A 153 -11.09 -18.59 -7.38
N TRP A 154 -11.22 -17.96 -8.55
CA TRP A 154 -10.42 -18.32 -9.73
C TRP A 154 -8.93 -18.10 -9.51
N ILE A 155 -8.57 -16.99 -8.87
CA ILE A 155 -7.18 -16.69 -8.49
C ILE A 155 -6.72 -17.64 -7.38
N THR A 156 -7.51 -17.78 -6.32
CA THR A 156 -7.09 -18.55 -5.14
C THR A 156 -7.06 -20.06 -5.36
N ASP A 157 -7.83 -20.62 -6.30
CA ASP A 157 -7.66 -22.00 -6.78
C ASP A 157 -6.28 -22.20 -7.44
N TYR A 158 -5.82 -21.23 -8.26
CA TYR A 158 -4.49 -21.27 -8.86
C TYR A 158 -3.40 -21.13 -7.80
N LEU A 159 -3.54 -20.20 -6.85
CA LEU A 159 -2.55 -20.01 -5.78
C LEU A 159 -2.43 -21.24 -4.85
N ILE A 160 -3.52 -21.98 -4.62
CA ILE A 160 -3.49 -23.27 -3.91
C ILE A 160 -2.67 -24.29 -4.70
N ASN A 161 -2.99 -24.50 -5.99
CA ASN A 161 -2.29 -25.47 -6.82
C ASN A 161 -0.81 -25.11 -7.05
N ALA A 162 -0.48 -23.82 -7.03
CA ALA A 162 0.89 -23.30 -7.10
C ALA A 162 1.72 -23.54 -5.83
N HIS A 163 1.12 -23.97 -4.72
CA HIS A 163 1.79 -24.24 -3.44
C HIS A 163 1.64 -25.73 -3.05
N PRO A 164 2.36 -26.64 -3.73
CA PRO A 164 2.21 -28.08 -3.54
C PRO A 164 2.86 -28.61 -2.25
N SER A 165 3.92 -27.96 -1.76
CA SER A 165 4.62 -28.37 -0.53
C SER A 165 5.01 -27.15 0.33
N PRO A 166 5.10 -27.26 1.67
CA PRO A 166 5.10 -26.10 2.58
C PRO A 166 6.23 -25.08 2.43
N ASN A 167 7.29 -25.37 1.68
CA ASN A 167 8.43 -24.49 1.43
C ASN A 167 8.72 -24.34 -0.08
N GLU A 168 7.68 -24.39 -0.91
CA GLU A 168 7.77 -24.48 -2.37
C GLU A 168 6.58 -23.78 -3.02
N LEU A 169 6.84 -22.73 -3.82
CA LEU A 169 5.80 -21.93 -4.45
C LEU A 169 6.14 -21.64 -5.92
N TYR A 170 5.23 -22.02 -6.81
CA TYR A 170 5.27 -21.71 -8.24
C TYR A 170 4.83 -20.26 -8.49
N ILE A 171 5.80 -19.40 -8.77
CA ILE A 171 5.63 -17.95 -8.88
C ILE A 171 5.50 -17.45 -10.32
N GLN A 172 5.75 -18.29 -11.32
CA GLN A 172 5.57 -17.93 -12.72
C GLN A 172 5.22 -19.12 -13.59
N VAL A 173 4.35 -18.91 -14.58
CA VAL A 173 4.14 -19.84 -15.71
C VAL A 173 4.36 -19.11 -17.03
N GLY A 174 5.30 -19.63 -17.82
CA GLY A 174 5.71 -19.10 -19.11
C GLY A 174 7.05 -18.35 -19.04
N ASP A 175 7.84 -18.47 -20.10
CA ASP A 175 8.99 -17.60 -20.37
C ASP A 175 8.48 -16.26 -20.94
N PRO A 176 8.64 -15.12 -20.23
CA PRO A 176 8.15 -13.84 -20.71
C PRO A 176 8.99 -13.27 -21.85
N ASP A 177 10.25 -13.66 -21.97
CA ASP A 177 11.11 -13.28 -23.09
C ASP A 177 10.65 -14.00 -24.37
N LEU A 178 10.14 -15.24 -24.28
CA LEU A 178 9.48 -15.90 -25.41
C LEU A 178 8.09 -15.31 -25.70
N ASP A 179 7.23 -15.14 -24.71
CA ASP A 179 5.89 -14.55 -24.90
C ASP A 179 5.97 -13.12 -25.46
N HIS A 180 6.86 -12.25 -24.94
CA HIS A 180 6.96 -10.85 -25.38
C HIS A 180 7.56 -10.74 -26.81
N LYS A 181 8.18 -11.80 -27.34
CA LYS A 181 8.54 -11.93 -28.77
C LYS A 181 7.37 -12.44 -29.65
N CYS A 182 6.16 -12.56 -29.09
CA CYS A 182 5.02 -13.24 -29.67
C CYS A 182 3.74 -12.40 -29.57
N TRP A 183 2.94 -12.26 -30.64
CA TRP A 183 1.67 -11.52 -30.61
C TRP A 183 0.51 -12.35 -31.16
N GLN A 184 0.00 -13.27 -30.35
CA GLN A 184 -1.07 -14.21 -30.71
C GLN A 184 -2.16 -14.27 -29.63
N ARG A 185 -3.22 -15.02 -29.90
CA ARG A 185 -4.32 -15.24 -28.94
C ARG A 185 -3.96 -16.31 -27.89
N PRO A 186 -4.49 -16.20 -26.65
CA PRO A 186 -4.32 -17.24 -25.62
C PRO A 186 -4.82 -18.61 -26.06
N GLU A 187 -5.88 -18.68 -26.86
CA GLU A 187 -6.50 -19.93 -27.29
C GLU A 187 -5.68 -20.72 -28.34
N VAL A 188 -4.59 -20.16 -28.88
CA VAL A 188 -3.78 -20.76 -29.95
C VAL A 188 -2.28 -20.82 -29.65
N MET A 189 -1.88 -20.59 -28.40
CA MET A 189 -0.47 -20.53 -28.01
C MET A 189 0.25 -21.88 -28.15
N THR A 190 1.45 -21.87 -28.72
CA THR A 190 2.20 -23.08 -29.15
C THR A 190 3.54 -23.28 -28.44
N GLU A 191 4.03 -22.25 -27.78
CA GLU A 191 5.32 -22.18 -27.11
C GLU A 191 5.30 -23.02 -25.82
N GLU A 192 6.48 -23.50 -25.41
CA GLU A 192 6.66 -24.08 -24.09
C GLU A 192 6.46 -23.00 -23.01
N ARG A 193 5.88 -23.39 -21.87
CA ARG A 193 5.43 -22.46 -20.83
C ARG A 193 6.12 -22.74 -19.49
N PRO A 194 7.46 -22.73 -19.45
CA PRO A 194 8.24 -23.22 -18.32
C PRO A 194 7.85 -22.55 -17.01
N LEU A 195 7.96 -23.33 -15.94
CA LEU A 195 7.64 -22.93 -14.59
C LEU A 195 8.84 -22.23 -13.93
N ILE A 196 8.56 -21.24 -13.08
CA ILE A 196 9.55 -20.72 -12.12
C ILE A 196 8.96 -20.89 -10.72
N GLN A 197 9.73 -21.49 -9.82
CA GLN A 197 9.39 -21.60 -8.41
C GLN A 197 10.46 -21.02 -7.49
N ILE A 198 10.04 -20.65 -6.29
CA ILE A 198 10.90 -20.38 -5.14
C ILE A 198 10.85 -21.55 -4.17
N ASN A 199 11.95 -21.77 -3.46
CA ASN A 199 12.07 -22.82 -2.46
C ASN A 199 13.18 -22.47 -1.43
N THR A 200 13.53 -23.41 -0.56
CA THR A 200 14.55 -23.22 0.49
C THR A 200 15.96 -22.87 -0.03
N SER A 201 16.26 -23.13 -1.31
CA SER A 201 17.53 -22.80 -1.96
C SER A 201 17.47 -21.50 -2.78
N PHE A 202 16.29 -21.16 -3.31
CA PHE A 202 16.01 -19.92 -4.03
C PHE A 202 14.82 -19.21 -3.38
N PRO A 203 15.01 -18.50 -2.26
CA PRO A 203 13.93 -17.91 -1.48
C PRO A 203 13.23 -16.75 -2.19
N GLY A 204 12.00 -16.47 -1.79
CA GLY A 204 11.20 -15.33 -2.28
C GLY A 204 10.18 -14.88 -1.26
N THR A 205 10.67 -14.26 -0.18
CA THR A 205 9.90 -13.83 0.98
C THR A 205 8.75 -12.91 0.62
N ASP A 206 9.00 -11.95 -0.27
CA ASP A 206 8.03 -11.00 -0.83
C ASP A 206 6.84 -11.70 -1.48
N VAL A 207 7.08 -12.51 -2.52
CA VAL A 207 6.00 -13.21 -3.24
C VAL A 207 5.34 -14.32 -2.41
N ALA A 208 6.08 -14.99 -1.52
CA ALA A 208 5.50 -15.96 -0.58
C ALA A 208 4.59 -15.28 0.46
N ALA A 209 5.02 -14.16 1.05
CA ALA A 209 4.25 -13.43 2.04
C ALA A 209 3.03 -12.72 1.41
N GLU A 210 3.12 -12.11 0.22
CA GLU A 210 1.93 -11.60 -0.46
C GLU A 210 0.96 -12.73 -0.84
N THR A 211 1.44 -13.92 -1.21
CA THR A 211 0.57 -15.09 -1.42
C THR A 211 -0.08 -15.57 -0.11
N ALA A 212 0.63 -15.50 1.01
CA ALA A 212 0.05 -15.72 2.34
C ALA A 212 -1.02 -14.68 2.69
N ALA A 213 -0.78 -13.38 2.40
CA ALA A 213 -1.75 -12.31 2.59
C ALA A 213 -3.01 -12.52 1.73
N ALA A 214 -2.85 -12.93 0.48
CA ALA A 214 -3.95 -13.24 -0.44
C ALA A 214 -4.81 -14.38 0.08
N MET A 215 -4.19 -15.46 0.54
CA MET A 215 -4.92 -16.62 1.08
C MET A 215 -5.54 -16.32 2.46
N ALA A 216 -4.86 -15.61 3.35
CA ALA A 216 -5.38 -15.23 4.67
C ALA A 216 -6.59 -14.28 4.54
N SER A 217 -6.51 -13.26 3.70
CA SER A 217 -7.62 -12.33 3.42
C SER A 217 -8.79 -13.03 2.71
N ALA A 218 -8.53 -13.90 1.73
CA ALA A 218 -9.57 -14.70 1.08
C ALA A 218 -10.23 -15.71 2.06
N SER A 219 -9.47 -16.26 3.02
CA SER A 219 -10.01 -17.17 4.03
C SER A 219 -11.14 -16.51 4.84
N LEU A 220 -11.03 -15.20 5.13
CA LEU A 220 -12.04 -14.41 5.83
C LEU A 220 -13.30 -14.21 4.98
N VAL A 221 -13.15 -13.96 3.67
CA VAL A 221 -14.26 -13.84 2.72
C VAL A 221 -15.06 -15.14 2.68
N PHE A 222 -14.39 -16.26 2.41
CA PHE A 222 -15.04 -17.55 2.27
C PHE A 222 -15.49 -18.17 3.62
N ARG A 223 -15.08 -17.62 4.78
CA ARG A 223 -15.38 -18.15 6.12
C ARG A 223 -16.86 -18.46 6.39
N LYS A 224 -17.78 -17.68 5.79
CA LYS A 224 -19.24 -17.87 5.91
C LYS A 224 -19.92 -18.41 4.64
N ILE A 225 -19.14 -18.69 3.59
CA ILE A 225 -19.61 -19.15 2.27
C ILE A 225 -19.24 -20.63 2.08
N ASN A 226 -17.96 -20.96 2.32
CA ASN A 226 -17.43 -22.31 2.31
C ASN A 226 -16.34 -22.43 3.39
N SER A 227 -16.71 -22.91 4.58
CA SER A 227 -15.80 -23.04 5.72
C SER A 227 -14.67 -24.05 5.48
N SER A 228 -14.86 -25.05 4.61
CA SER A 228 -13.80 -26.01 4.28
C SER A 228 -12.71 -25.37 3.40
N TYR A 229 -13.11 -24.62 2.36
CA TYR A 229 -12.20 -23.86 1.51
C TYR A 229 -11.51 -22.71 2.28
N SER A 230 -12.24 -22.04 3.17
CA SER A 230 -11.67 -21.05 4.12
C SER A 230 -10.54 -21.64 4.98
N LYS A 231 -10.72 -22.85 5.53
CA LYS A 231 -9.66 -23.54 6.30
C LYS A 231 -8.48 -23.96 5.43
N LEU A 232 -8.72 -24.42 4.20
CA LEU A 232 -7.66 -24.78 3.25
C LEU A 232 -6.78 -23.56 2.92
N LEU A 233 -7.39 -22.44 2.55
CA LEU A 233 -6.69 -21.17 2.32
C LEU A 233 -5.86 -20.75 3.54
N LEU A 234 -6.44 -20.81 4.74
CA LEU A 234 -5.72 -20.43 5.96
C LEU A 234 -4.51 -21.35 6.24
N MET A 235 -4.63 -22.66 6.00
CA MET A 235 -3.52 -23.61 6.14
C MET A 235 -2.34 -23.24 5.21
N HIS A 236 -2.62 -23.05 3.92
CA HIS A 236 -1.58 -22.66 2.96
C HIS A 236 -1.00 -21.27 3.29
N ALA A 237 -1.81 -20.32 3.79
CA ALA A 237 -1.34 -19.00 4.21
C ALA A 237 -0.34 -19.07 5.38
N GLN A 238 -0.65 -19.87 6.41
CA GLN A 238 0.25 -20.05 7.57
C GLN A 238 1.56 -20.74 7.19
N GLN A 239 1.50 -21.70 6.26
CA GLN A 239 2.68 -22.37 5.70
C GLN A 239 3.55 -21.40 4.89
N LEU A 240 2.98 -20.65 3.94
CA LEU A 240 3.72 -19.71 3.10
C LEU A 240 4.35 -18.57 3.91
N PHE A 241 3.69 -18.09 4.96
CA PHE A 241 4.29 -17.10 5.87
C PHE A 241 5.48 -17.69 6.64
N ALA A 242 5.35 -18.91 7.17
CA ALA A 242 6.46 -19.59 7.85
C ALA A 242 7.65 -19.83 6.92
N PHE A 243 7.40 -20.23 5.67
CA PHE A 243 8.42 -20.35 4.62
C PHE A 243 9.10 -19.00 4.32
N ALA A 244 8.31 -17.96 4.07
CA ALA A 244 8.79 -16.61 3.77
C ALA A 244 9.69 -16.03 4.88
N ASP A 245 9.29 -16.21 6.14
CA ASP A 245 10.00 -15.71 7.33
C ASP A 245 11.24 -16.54 7.69
N THR A 246 11.21 -17.86 7.47
CA THR A 246 12.34 -18.76 7.76
C THR A 246 13.45 -18.61 6.71
N TYR A 247 13.09 -18.47 5.44
CA TYR A 247 14.03 -18.40 4.31
C TYR A 247 14.03 -17.00 3.70
N ARG A 248 14.62 -16.03 4.41
CA ARG A 248 14.54 -14.61 4.05
C ARG A 248 15.36 -14.23 2.81
N GLY A 249 14.70 -13.69 1.79
CA GLY A 249 15.32 -13.07 0.60
C GLY A 249 14.31 -12.65 -0.46
N SER A 250 14.53 -11.51 -1.14
CA SER A 250 13.67 -11.04 -2.24
C SER A 250 13.74 -11.98 -3.44
N TYR A 251 12.60 -12.39 -4.00
CA TYR A 251 12.58 -13.38 -5.07
C TYR A 251 13.33 -12.91 -6.34
N SER A 252 13.31 -11.60 -6.60
CA SER A 252 14.01 -11.03 -7.75
C SER A 252 15.53 -10.97 -7.58
N VAL A 253 16.04 -11.06 -6.34
CA VAL A 253 17.48 -11.22 -6.08
C VAL A 253 17.87 -12.69 -6.24
N SER A 254 17.07 -13.62 -5.72
CA SER A 254 17.28 -15.07 -5.85
C SER A 254 17.17 -15.57 -7.29
N ILE A 255 16.31 -14.96 -8.10
CA ILE A 255 15.98 -15.37 -9.47
C ILE A 255 16.12 -14.16 -10.42
N PRO A 256 17.35 -13.73 -10.80
CA PRO A 256 17.59 -12.44 -11.45
C PRO A 256 16.84 -12.21 -12.78
N GLN A 257 16.45 -13.27 -13.51
CA GLN A 257 15.67 -13.12 -14.74
C GLN A 257 14.29 -12.47 -14.53
N VAL A 258 13.72 -12.50 -13.32
CA VAL A 258 12.42 -11.83 -13.06
C VAL A 258 12.55 -10.31 -12.87
N GLN A 259 13.74 -9.79 -12.58
CA GLN A 259 13.96 -8.36 -12.28
C GLN A 259 13.53 -7.43 -13.42
N ILE A 260 13.75 -7.85 -14.67
CA ILE A 260 13.38 -7.04 -15.85
C ILE A 260 11.85 -6.96 -16.08
N TYR A 261 11.09 -7.74 -15.32
CA TYR A 261 9.63 -7.82 -15.38
C TYR A 261 8.97 -7.27 -14.09
N TYR A 262 9.24 -7.91 -12.96
CA TYR A 262 8.72 -7.58 -11.63
C TYR A 262 9.88 -7.59 -10.62
N ASN A 263 10.71 -6.54 -10.62
CA ASN A 263 11.73 -6.39 -9.59
C ASN A 263 11.10 -5.94 -8.27
N SER A 264 11.23 -6.77 -7.25
CA SER A 264 10.96 -6.44 -5.85
C SER A 264 11.91 -5.35 -5.33
N THR A 265 11.38 -4.35 -4.63
CA THR A 265 12.21 -3.35 -3.92
C THR A 265 12.50 -3.70 -2.45
N GLY A 266 11.83 -4.71 -1.89
CA GLY A 266 11.99 -5.18 -0.52
C GLY A 266 11.23 -6.48 -0.25
N TYR A 267 11.18 -6.90 1.01
CA TYR A 267 10.26 -7.96 1.47
C TYR A 267 9.71 -7.71 2.89
N GLY A 268 10.15 -6.61 3.53
CA GLY A 268 9.85 -6.34 4.93
C GLY A 268 8.39 -5.95 5.13
N ASP A 269 7.85 -5.19 4.20
CA ASP A 269 6.45 -4.75 4.21
C ASP A 269 5.48 -5.86 3.78
N GLU A 270 5.84 -6.80 2.90
CA GLU A 270 5.06 -8.01 2.69
C GLU A 270 5.02 -8.90 3.94
N LEU A 271 6.12 -9.02 4.69
CA LEU A 271 6.13 -9.75 5.96
C LEU A 271 5.18 -9.09 6.98
N LEU A 272 5.18 -7.76 7.12
CA LEU A 272 4.25 -7.05 8.00
C LEU A 272 2.79 -7.17 7.52
N TRP A 273 2.57 -7.06 6.21
CA TRP A 273 1.27 -7.17 5.54
C TRP A 273 0.65 -8.55 5.73
N ALA A 274 1.41 -9.61 5.48
CA ALA A 274 1.01 -10.99 5.66
C ALA A 274 0.71 -11.33 7.13
N ALA A 275 1.56 -10.87 8.05
CA ALA A 275 1.32 -11.00 9.48
C ALA A 275 0.01 -10.28 9.91
N THR A 276 -0.23 -9.07 9.41
CA THR A 276 -1.47 -8.32 9.68
C THR A 276 -2.71 -9.07 9.16
N TRP A 277 -2.65 -9.64 7.96
CA TRP A 277 -3.75 -10.45 7.42
C TRP A 277 -3.96 -11.77 8.16
N LEU A 278 -2.88 -12.44 8.57
CA LEU A 278 -2.95 -13.66 9.39
C LEU A 278 -3.50 -13.37 10.78
N TYR A 279 -3.15 -12.25 11.41
CA TYR A 279 -3.78 -11.78 12.64
C TYR A 279 -5.29 -11.58 12.45
N HIS A 280 -5.72 -10.86 11.42
CA HIS A 280 -7.15 -10.67 11.13
C HIS A 280 -7.89 -11.99 10.83
N ALA A 281 -7.22 -12.97 10.21
CA ALA A 281 -7.80 -14.28 9.88
C ALA A 281 -7.93 -15.21 11.09
N THR A 282 -6.92 -15.24 11.98
CA THR A 282 -6.79 -16.19 13.10
C THR A 282 -7.23 -15.62 14.45
N GLY A 283 -6.98 -14.34 14.71
CA GLY A 283 -7.00 -13.74 16.05
C GLY A 283 -5.74 -14.03 16.88
N ASP A 284 -4.71 -14.67 16.31
CA ASP A 284 -3.49 -15.06 17.03
C ASP A 284 -2.53 -13.87 17.22
N LEU A 285 -2.30 -13.52 18.48
CA LEU A 285 -1.46 -12.39 18.88
C LEU A 285 0.03 -12.56 18.51
N THR A 286 0.49 -13.77 18.14
CA THR A 286 1.85 -13.95 17.63
C THR A 286 2.08 -13.18 16.33
N TYR A 287 1.12 -13.19 15.40
CA TYR A 287 1.20 -12.41 14.16
C TYR A 287 1.07 -10.90 14.41
N PHE A 288 0.25 -10.50 15.39
CA PHE A 288 0.18 -9.10 15.81
C PHE A 288 1.55 -8.61 16.31
N LYS A 289 2.16 -9.33 17.26
CA LYS A 289 3.47 -8.99 17.84
C LYS A 289 4.62 -9.12 16.84
N TYR A 290 4.49 -10.02 15.86
CA TYR A 290 5.41 -10.06 14.72
C TYR A 290 5.42 -8.73 13.96
N ALA A 291 4.23 -8.18 13.69
CA ALA A 291 4.04 -6.92 12.97
C ALA A 291 4.34 -5.67 13.81
N THR A 292 4.05 -5.67 15.12
CA THR A 292 4.28 -4.51 16.00
C THR A 292 5.65 -4.54 16.68
N GLU A 293 5.88 -5.50 17.56
CA GLU A 293 7.02 -5.54 18.48
C GLU A 293 8.31 -6.02 17.81
N GLN A 294 8.23 -7.06 16.98
CA GLN A 294 9.40 -7.83 16.53
C GLN A 294 10.03 -7.28 15.25
N ASN A 295 9.24 -7.08 14.19
CA ASN A 295 9.73 -6.63 12.88
C ASN A 295 9.28 -5.20 12.53
N GLY A 296 8.22 -4.70 13.19
CA GLY A 296 7.71 -3.33 13.01
C GLY A 296 8.77 -2.23 13.13
N PRO A 297 9.69 -2.25 14.14
CA PRO A 297 10.73 -1.24 14.27
C PRO A 297 11.72 -1.19 13.09
N ALA A 298 11.89 -2.31 12.38
CA ALA A 298 12.82 -2.43 11.25
C ALA A 298 12.14 -2.21 9.89
N PHE A 299 10.89 -2.64 9.72
CA PHE A 299 10.24 -2.75 8.40
C PHE A 299 9.03 -1.82 8.20
N ALA A 300 8.47 -1.15 9.22
CA ALA A 300 7.24 -0.37 9.04
C ALA A 300 7.44 1.05 8.46
N ASN A 301 8.70 1.47 8.28
CA ASN A 301 9.11 2.75 7.68
C ASN A 301 8.41 3.99 8.28
N TRP A 302 8.46 4.11 9.61
CA TRP A 302 7.71 5.09 10.39
C TRP A 302 7.88 6.54 9.91
N GLY A 303 6.77 7.27 9.85
CA GLY A 303 6.72 8.68 9.42
C GLY A 303 7.12 8.95 7.95
N SER A 304 7.43 7.92 7.17
CA SER A 304 7.92 8.03 5.78
C SER A 304 6.89 7.46 4.80
N PRO A 305 5.91 8.26 4.33
CA PRO A 305 4.78 7.75 3.55
C PRO A 305 5.24 7.19 2.19
N SER A 306 4.87 5.94 1.93
CA SER A 306 5.13 5.23 0.67
C SER A 306 3.91 5.24 -0.27
N TRP A 307 4.00 4.54 -1.41
CA TRP A 307 2.93 4.50 -2.41
C TRP A 307 2.41 3.09 -2.63
N PHE A 308 1.27 2.77 -2.02
CA PHE A 308 0.66 1.44 -2.07
C PHE A 308 0.57 0.87 -3.49
N SER A 309 1.10 -0.34 -3.67
CA SER A 309 1.21 -1.04 -4.94
C SER A 309 1.51 -2.52 -4.76
N TRP A 310 1.56 -3.26 -5.88
CA TRP A 310 2.05 -4.65 -5.92
C TRP A 310 3.48 -4.82 -5.35
N ASP A 311 4.28 -3.76 -5.25
CA ASP A 311 5.70 -3.76 -4.82
C ASP A 311 5.92 -3.14 -3.44
N ASP A 312 4.91 -2.43 -2.89
CA ASP A 312 5.05 -1.67 -1.65
C ASP A 312 3.72 -1.66 -0.90
N LYS A 313 3.72 -2.24 0.30
CA LYS A 313 2.54 -2.46 1.15
C LYS A 313 2.47 -1.50 2.33
N HIS A 314 3.53 -0.73 2.67
CA HIS A 314 3.63 0.01 3.94
C HIS A 314 2.38 0.86 4.22
N ALA A 315 1.97 1.71 3.28
CA ALA A 315 0.79 2.57 3.43
C ALA A 315 -0.53 1.80 3.62
N ALA A 316 -0.67 0.60 3.03
CA ALA A 316 -1.84 -0.26 3.24
C ALA A 316 -1.77 -1.00 4.58
N THR A 317 -0.61 -1.52 4.98
CA THR A 317 -0.38 -2.13 6.30
C THR A 317 -0.66 -1.12 7.42
N GLN A 318 -0.22 0.13 7.26
CA GLN A 318 -0.48 1.21 8.22
C GLN A 318 -1.99 1.52 8.34
N VAL A 319 -2.73 1.59 7.22
CA VAL A 319 -4.19 1.75 7.22
C VAL A 319 -4.92 0.52 7.77
N LEU A 320 -4.44 -0.69 7.50
CA LEU A 320 -5.05 -1.92 8.00
C LEU A 320 -4.79 -2.12 9.50
N MET A 321 -3.61 -1.75 10.01
CA MET A 321 -3.32 -1.75 11.44
C MET A 321 -4.09 -0.63 12.18
N SER A 322 -4.25 0.56 11.61
CA SER A 322 -5.03 1.64 12.23
C SER A 322 -6.51 1.25 12.43
N ARG A 323 -7.06 0.36 11.59
CA ARG A 323 -8.37 -0.29 11.77
C ARG A 323 -8.51 -0.94 13.16
N ILE A 324 -7.43 -1.52 13.69
CA ILE A 324 -7.41 -2.13 15.02
C ILE A 324 -7.42 -1.04 16.10
N SER A 325 -6.74 0.09 15.89
CA SER A 325 -6.85 1.26 16.77
C SER A 325 -8.27 1.86 16.78
N PHE A 326 -8.99 1.83 15.65
CA PHE A 326 -10.34 2.39 15.54
C PHE A 326 -11.45 1.48 16.11
N PHE A 327 -11.28 0.16 16.08
CA PHE A 327 -12.35 -0.81 16.40
C PHE A 327 -11.94 -1.93 17.38
N GLY A 328 -10.73 -1.89 17.94
CA GLY A 328 -10.23 -2.89 18.88
C GLY A 328 -11.01 -2.93 20.19
N THR A 329 -10.91 -4.06 20.90
CA THR A 329 -11.44 -4.20 22.26
C THR A 329 -10.64 -3.35 23.25
N LYS A 330 -11.29 -2.87 24.32
CA LYS A 330 -10.64 -2.03 25.35
C LYS A 330 -9.59 -2.78 26.20
N ASP A 331 -9.46 -4.08 26.00
CA ASP A 331 -8.58 -4.99 26.74
C ASP A 331 -7.18 -5.16 26.09
N ILE A 332 -6.83 -4.32 25.11
CA ILE A 332 -5.49 -4.23 24.51
C ILE A 332 -4.51 -3.62 25.53
N SER A 333 -3.30 -4.18 25.67
CA SER A 333 -2.33 -3.66 26.64
C SER A 333 -1.72 -2.31 26.21
N PHE A 334 -1.12 -1.58 27.17
CA PHE A 334 -0.55 -0.26 26.91
C PHE A 334 0.51 -0.25 25.80
N ALA A 335 1.39 -1.27 25.75
CA ALA A 335 2.42 -1.38 24.71
C ALA A 335 1.81 -1.67 23.33
N GLU A 336 0.87 -2.60 23.25
CA GLU A 336 0.17 -2.96 22.01
C GLU A 336 -0.64 -1.77 21.46
N ASN A 337 -1.20 -0.93 22.35
CA ASN A 337 -1.83 0.33 21.97
C ASN A 337 -0.80 1.36 21.45
N MET A 338 0.36 1.51 22.09
CA MET A 338 1.42 2.42 21.61
C MET A 338 1.90 2.08 20.19
N ASP A 339 2.09 0.80 19.88
CA ASP A 339 2.49 0.39 18.52
C ASP A 339 1.36 0.59 17.49
N LEU A 340 0.09 0.41 17.90
CA LEU A 340 -1.06 0.77 17.08
C LEU A 340 -1.16 2.29 16.82
N GLN A 341 -0.76 3.14 17.77
CA GLN A 341 -0.67 4.58 17.53
C GLN A 341 0.41 4.90 16.48
N LYS A 342 1.61 4.29 16.50
CA LYS A 342 2.63 4.50 15.45
C LYS A 342 2.12 4.16 14.03
N TYR A 343 1.39 3.05 13.91
CA TYR A 343 0.74 2.66 12.66
C TYR A 343 -0.35 3.65 12.24
N ARG A 344 -1.16 4.13 13.19
CA ARG A 344 -2.17 5.16 12.95
C ARG A 344 -1.54 6.49 12.53
N GLU A 345 -0.60 7.04 13.30
CA GLU A 345 0.13 8.27 13.01
C GLU A 345 0.77 8.25 11.62
N THR A 346 1.39 7.14 11.23
CA THR A 346 2.01 7.03 9.90
C THR A 346 0.96 6.92 8.78
N ALA A 347 -0.18 6.24 9.03
CA ALA A 347 -1.32 6.30 8.12
C ALA A 347 -1.90 7.72 8.00
N GLU A 348 -1.99 8.47 9.10
CA GLU A 348 -2.45 9.86 9.12
C GLU A 348 -1.51 10.79 8.35
N VAL A 349 -0.19 10.60 8.44
CA VAL A 349 0.80 11.29 7.59
C VAL A 349 0.55 11.03 6.10
N PHE A 350 0.29 9.77 5.70
CA PHE A 350 -0.07 9.44 4.31
C PHE A 350 -1.41 10.11 3.90
N MET A 351 -2.44 10.04 4.73
CA MET A 351 -3.74 10.69 4.47
C MET A 351 -3.63 12.22 4.33
N CYS A 352 -2.83 12.86 5.18
CA CYS A 352 -2.53 14.29 5.09
C CYS A 352 -1.77 14.64 3.80
N GLY A 353 -0.89 13.75 3.32
CA GLY A 353 -0.25 13.88 2.01
C GLY A 353 -1.23 13.75 0.83
N LEU A 354 -2.31 12.97 0.99
CA LEU A 354 -3.35 12.77 -0.03
C LEU A 354 -4.35 13.93 -0.17
N LEU A 355 -4.50 14.79 0.84
CA LEU A 355 -5.39 15.95 0.77
C LEU A 355 -4.73 17.13 0.04
N PRO A 356 -5.36 17.74 -1.00
CA PRO A 356 -4.70 18.72 -1.85
C PRO A 356 -4.44 20.08 -1.16
N ASP A 357 -5.32 20.52 -0.27
CA ASP A 357 -5.18 21.79 0.46
C ASP A 357 -4.37 21.65 1.77
N SER A 358 -3.71 20.49 1.97
CA SER A 358 -2.95 20.17 3.18
C SER A 358 -1.60 20.92 3.20
N PRO A 359 -1.14 21.42 4.37
CA PRO A 359 0.22 21.95 4.50
C PRO A 359 1.29 20.90 4.14
N THR A 360 0.99 19.62 4.33
CA THR A 360 1.84 18.47 3.99
C THR A 360 1.44 17.77 2.69
N ALA A 361 0.65 18.43 1.82
CA ALA A 361 0.18 17.84 0.56
C ALA A 361 1.34 17.40 -0.34
N THR A 362 1.27 16.17 -0.85
CA THR A 362 2.32 15.65 -1.75
C THR A 362 2.34 16.36 -3.11
N SER A 363 3.54 16.68 -3.57
CA SER A 363 3.83 17.24 -4.89
C SER A 363 3.75 16.23 -6.03
N SER A 364 3.52 14.93 -5.73
CA SER A 364 3.35 13.86 -6.72
C SER A 364 1.97 13.91 -7.38
N ARG A 365 1.70 14.98 -8.13
CA ARG A 365 0.38 15.27 -8.73
C ARG A 365 0.48 15.94 -10.10
N THR A 366 -0.59 15.79 -10.89
CA THR A 366 -0.84 16.63 -12.08
C THR A 366 -1.42 18.00 -11.70
N ALA A 367 -1.50 18.92 -12.67
CA ALA A 367 -2.09 20.24 -12.48
C ALA A 367 -3.58 20.18 -12.08
N SER A 368 -4.35 19.22 -12.61
CA SER A 368 -5.76 18.98 -12.22
C SER A 368 -5.92 18.09 -10.97
N GLY A 369 -4.83 17.76 -10.26
CA GLY A 369 -4.88 17.12 -8.94
C GLY A 369 -4.95 15.59 -8.92
N LEU A 370 -4.74 14.91 -10.06
CA LEU A 370 -4.53 13.45 -10.09
C LEU A 370 -3.20 13.11 -9.39
N ILE A 371 -3.19 12.11 -8.51
CA ILE A 371 -1.98 11.51 -7.95
C ILE A 371 -1.13 10.92 -9.09
N TRP A 372 0.11 11.40 -9.23
CA TRP A 372 1.02 11.01 -10.30
C TRP A 372 2.41 10.77 -9.71
N VAL A 373 2.74 9.50 -9.51
CA VAL A 373 3.97 9.06 -8.84
C VAL A 373 5.05 8.65 -9.84
N ILE A 374 4.64 7.88 -10.86
CA ILE A 374 5.52 7.37 -11.92
C ILE A 374 4.82 7.45 -13.28
N LYS A 375 5.61 7.67 -14.33
CA LYS A 375 5.16 7.82 -15.73
C LYS A 375 4.64 6.55 -16.43
N TRP A 376 4.56 5.45 -15.70
CA TRP A 376 4.20 4.12 -16.20
C TRP A 376 3.13 3.58 -15.26
N ASN A 377 1.91 3.36 -15.77
CA ASN A 377 0.77 3.01 -14.92
C ASN A 377 0.60 3.99 -13.73
N CYS A 378 0.35 5.27 -14.05
CA CYS A 378 0.14 6.30 -13.04
C CYS A 378 -1.20 6.10 -12.29
N LEU A 379 -2.22 5.57 -12.99
CA LEU A 379 -3.57 5.42 -12.43
C LEU A 379 -3.67 4.34 -11.35
N GLN A 380 -2.81 3.31 -11.33
CA GLN A 380 -2.74 2.37 -10.21
C GLN A 380 -2.52 3.10 -8.88
N HIS A 381 -1.58 4.05 -8.80
CA HIS A 381 -1.31 4.77 -7.57
C HIS A 381 -2.44 5.74 -7.19
N ALA A 382 -3.12 6.35 -8.17
CA ALA A 382 -4.29 7.19 -7.91
C ALA A 382 -5.48 6.38 -7.38
N VAL A 383 -5.79 5.23 -7.97
CA VAL A 383 -6.87 4.33 -7.54
C VAL A 383 -6.55 3.67 -6.19
N ALA A 384 -5.30 3.24 -5.97
CA ALA A 384 -4.84 2.72 -4.68
C ALA A 384 -4.95 3.77 -3.55
N SER A 385 -4.51 5.01 -3.82
CA SER A 385 -4.63 6.13 -2.88
C SER A 385 -6.09 6.46 -2.57
N ALA A 386 -6.96 6.48 -3.60
CA ALA A 386 -8.40 6.67 -3.42
C ALA A 386 -9.03 5.56 -2.55
N PHE A 387 -8.67 4.30 -2.78
CA PHE A 387 -9.16 3.16 -2.00
C PHE A 387 -8.77 3.27 -0.51
N LEU A 388 -7.50 3.58 -0.22
CA LEU A 388 -7.03 3.77 1.16
C LEU A 388 -7.69 4.99 1.83
N ALA A 389 -7.87 6.11 1.11
CA ALA A 389 -8.53 7.30 1.65
C ALA A 389 -10.02 7.09 1.96
N VAL A 390 -10.73 6.28 1.17
CA VAL A 390 -12.11 5.86 1.49
C VAL A 390 -12.13 4.96 2.71
N LEU A 391 -11.26 3.95 2.79
CA LEU A 391 -11.18 3.06 3.96
C LEU A 391 -10.97 3.86 5.25
N TYR A 392 -10.01 4.80 5.24
CA TYR A 392 -9.72 5.64 6.40
C TYR A 392 -10.88 6.60 6.74
N SER A 393 -11.52 7.20 5.73
CA SER A 393 -12.75 7.98 5.90
C SER A 393 -13.85 7.17 6.61
N ASP A 394 -14.09 5.93 6.17
CA ASP A 394 -15.14 5.08 6.69
C ASP A 394 -14.78 4.52 8.08
N TYR A 395 -13.50 4.33 8.38
CA TYR A 395 -13.01 4.05 9.73
C TYR A 395 -13.24 5.23 10.69
N MET A 396 -12.90 6.46 10.28
CA MET A 396 -13.15 7.67 11.08
C MET A 396 -14.65 7.87 11.32
N LEU A 397 -15.49 7.74 10.28
CA LEU A 397 -16.95 7.88 10.40
C LEU A 397 -17.56 6.85 11.36
N THR A 398 -17.12 5.60 11.27
CA THR A 398 -17.69 4.50 12.09
C THR A 398 -17.17 4.54 13.53
N SER A 399 -15.95 5.02 13.76
CA SER A 399 -15.36 5.23 15.09
C SER A 399 -15.78 6.54 15.77
N GLN A 400 -16.51 7.42 15.07
CA GLN A 400 -16.87 8.78 15.52
C GLN A 400 -15.65 9.71 15.69
N THR A 401 -14.55 9.44 14.99
CA THR A 401 -13.39 10.34 14.91
C THR A 401 -13.74 11.52 14.00
N GLU A 402 -14.10 12.67 14.58
CA GLU A 402 -14.60 13.82 13.82
C GLU A 402 -13.58 14.47 12.89
N VAL A 403 -12.29 14.41 13.24
CA VAL A 403 -11.21 15.13 12.56
C VAL A 403 -9.92 14.33 12.40
N LEU A 404 -9.23 14.58 11.29
CA LEU A 404 -7.84 14.26 11.01
C LEU A 404 -7.05 15.57 11.11
N TYR A 405 -5.93 15.58 11.83
CA TYR A 405 -5.12 16.80 12.00
C TYR A 405 -3.86 16.75 11.14
N CYS A 406 -3.72 17.73 10.24
CA CYS A 406 -2.61 17.85 9.32
C CYS A 406 -1.93 19.22 9.52
N ASP A 407 -0.88 19.24 10.34
CA ASP A 407 0.04 20.39 10.54
C ASP A 407 -0.67 21.76 10.70
N GLY A 408 -1.47 21.89 11.76
CA GLY A 408 -2.24 23.10 12.05
C GLY A 408 -3.62 23.18 11.40
N LYS A 409 -3.97 22.24 10.51
CA LYS A 409 -5.26 22.24 9.80
C LYS A 409 -6.04 20.93 9.98
N SER A 410 -7.28 21.04 10.45
CA SER A 410 -8.18 19.90 10.66
C SER A 410 -9.04 19.60 9.44
N TYR A 411 -9.18 18.31 9.12
CA TYR A 411 -9.96 17.76 8.02
C TYR A 411 -11.02 16.80 8.52
N LYS A 412 -12.17 16.73 7.86
CA LYS A 412 -13.25 15.80 8.19
C LYS A 412 -13.17 14.55 7.30
N PRO A 413 -13.79 13.42 7.69
CA PRO A 413 -13.79 12.21 6.85
C PRO A 413 -14.36 12.43 5.44
N THR A 414 -15.27 13.41 5.30
CA THR A 414 -15.81 13.86 4.01
C THR A 414 -14.72 14.30 3.05
N ASP A 415 -13.61 14.84 3.53
CA ASP A 415 -12.59 15.48 2.70
C ASP A 415 -11.66 14.43 2.08
N LEU A 416 -11.34 13.37 2.83
CA LEU A 416 -10.70 12.15 2.31
C LEU A 416 -11.58 11.45 1.25
N ARG A 417 -12.89 11.35 1.52
CA ARG A 417 -13.84 10.77 0.55
C ARG A 417 -14.01 11.66 -0.69
N ASN A 418 -13.99 12.98 -0.55
CA ASN A 418 -14.00 13.93 -1.66
C ASN A 418 -12.72 13.85 -2.51
N PHE A 419 -11.55 13.70 -1.88
CA PHE A 419 -10.30 13.41 -2.59
C PHE A 419 -10.40 12.09 -3.38
N ALA A 420 -10.88 11.00 -2.76
CA ALA A 420 -11.03 9.73 -3.45
C ALA A 420 -11.98 9.84 -4.66
N ILE A 421 -13.13 10.50 -4.47
CA ILE A 421 -14.09 10.82 -5.54
C ILE A 421 -13.42 11.62 -6.68
N SER A 422 -12.49 12.53 -6.39
CA SER A 422 -11.82 13.33 -7.44
C SER A 422 -10.89 12.48 -8.32
N GLN A 423 -10.12 11.55 -7.74
CA GLN A 423 -9.26 10.63 -8.50
C GLN A 423 -10.08 9.72 -9.43
N VAL A 424 -11.28 9.36 -9.00
CA VAL A 424 -12.13 8.39 -9.68
C VAL A 424 -12.96 9.06 -10.76
N ASP A 425 -13.51 10.24 -10.48
CA ASP A 425 -14.14 11.05 -11.52
C ASP A 425 -13.12 11.43 -12.59
N TYR A 426 -11.85 11.67 -12.24
CA TYR A 426 -10.77 11.83 -13.21
C TYR A 426 -10.61 10.57 -14.09
N VAL A 427 -10.56 9.37 -13.51
CA VAL A 427 -10.55 8.09 -14.28
C VAL A 427 -11.80 7.92 -15.16
N LEU A 428 -12.97 8.38 -14.71
CA LEU A 428 -14.24 8.24 -15.43
C LEU A 428 -14.54 9.37 -16.43
N GLY A 429 -13.65 10.36 -16.59
CA GLY A 429 -13.72 11.36 -17.67
C GLY A 429 -13.62 12.83 -17.25
N LYS A 430 -13.61 13.13 -15.95
CA LYS A 430 -13.46 14.50 -15.40
C LYS A 430 -11.97 14.90 -15.38
N ASN A 431 -11.37 14.93 -16.55
CA ASN A 431 -9.95 15.23 -16.78
C ASN A 431 -9.78 16.11 -18.04
N PRO A 432 -8.61 16.73 -18.27
CA PRO A 432 -8.40 17.64 -19.42
C PRO A 432 -8.56 17.02 -20.82
N MET A 433 -8.61 15.70 -20.93
CA MET A 433 -8.85 14.98 -22.20
C MET A 433 -10.33 14.64 -22.42
N GLU A 434 -11.23 14.92 -21.45
CA GLU A 434 -12.67 14.60 -21.47
C GLU A 434 -12.97 13.14 -21.89
N MET A 435 -12.12 12.19 -21.47
CA MET A 435 -12.24 10.76 -21.80
C MET A 435 -12.06 9.89 -20.58
N SER A 436 -12.79 8.79 -20.47
CA SER A 436 -12.52 7.81 -19.44
C SER A 436 -11.25 7.03 -19.76
N TYR A 437 -10.50 6.65 -18.74
CA TYR A 437 -9.39 5.70 -18.82
C TYR A 437 -9.84 4.25 -18.49
N LEU A 438 -11.12 4.06 -18.15
CA LEU A 438 -11.75 2.74 -18.01
C LEU A 438 -12.36 2.33 -19.36
N VAL A 439 -11.83 1.27 -19.97
CA VAL A 439 -12.22 0.85 -21.32
C VAL A 439 -13.67 0.37 -21.34
N GLY A 440 -14.45 0.88 -22.30
CA GLY A 440 -15.89 0.60 -22.42
C GLY A 440 -16.79 1.49 -21.54
N TYR A 441 -16.22 2.40 -20.73
CA TYR A 441 -17.00 3.33 -19.93
C TYR A 441 -17.17 4.70 -20.62
N GLY A 442 -18.40 5.22 -20.62
CA GLY A 442 -18.75 6.50 -21.24
C GLY A 442 -18.69 6.48 -22.78
N SER A 443 -18.76 7.66 -23.40
CA SER A 443 -18.77 7.82 -24.86
C SER A 443 -17.39 7.91 -25.51
N LYS A 444 -16.32 8.05 -24.71
CA LYS A 444 -14.94 8.26 -25.16
C LYS A 444 -13.97 7.58 -24.18
N TYR A 445 -13.31 6.53 -24.65
CA TYR A 445 -12.38 5.69 -23.90
C TYR A 445 -11.33 5.09 -24.86
N PRO A 446 -10.17 4.58 -24.37
CA PRO A 446 -9.11 3.99 -25.21
C PRO A 446 -9.59 2.83 -26.08
N GLN A 447 -9.30 2.89 -27.38
CA GLN A 447 -9.70 1.87 -28.35
C GLN A 447 -8.52 1.02 -28.85
N TYR A 448 -7.28 1.44 -28.58
CA TYR A 448 -6.07 0.78 -29.08
C TYR A 448 -5.31 0.06 -27.96
N VAL A 449 -6.03 -0.49 -26.97
CA VAL A 449 -5.49 -1.15 -25.77
C VAL A 449 -4.42 -2.18 -26.12
N HIS A 450 -3.27 -2.15 -25.45
CA HIS A 450 -2.14 -3.07 -25.68
C HIS A 450 -2.38 -4.49 -25.11
N HIS A 451 -3.47 -5.14 -25.52
CA HIS A 451 -3.91 -6.45 -25.06
C HIS A 451 -4.10 -7.43 -26.23
N ARG A 452 -3.30 -8.51 -26.27
CA ARG A 452 -3.26 -9.49 -27.38
C ARG A 452 -4.65 -9.97 -27.78
N GLY A 453 -5.39 -10.60 -26.85
CA GLY A 453 -6.73 -11.15 -27.11
C GLY A 453 -7.81 -10.12 -27.47
N SER A 454 -7.58 -8.84 -27.21
CA SER A 454 -8.49 -7.74 -27.60
C SER A 454 -8.16 -7.21 -29.01
N SER A 455 -6.86 -7.15 -29.34
CA SER A 455 -6.36 -6.66 -30.63
C SER A 455 -6.57 -7.62 -31.82
N ILE A 456 -6.78 -8.92 -31.55
CA ILE A 456 -6.90 -9.98 -32.57
C ILE A 456 -8.37 -10.44 -32.68
N PRO A 457 -8.98 -10.50 -33.87
CA PRO A 457 -10.37 -10.93 -34.02
C PRO A 457 -10.66 -12.34 -33.49
N ALA A 458 -11.89 -12.56 -33.03
CA ALA A 458 -12.34 -13.82 -32.42
C ALA A 458 -12.38 -15.03 -33.38
N ASP A 459 -12.37 -14.79 -34.69
CA ASP A 459 -12.31 -15.78 -35.78
C ASP A 459 -10.90 -15.93 -36.39
N ALA A 460 -10.01 -14.98 -36.13
CA ALA A 460 -8.69 -14.93 -36.76
C ALA A 460 -7.77 -16.06 -36.28
N ARG A 461 -7.28 -16.85 -37.23
CA ARG A 461 -6.17 -17.80 -37.03
C ARG A 461 -4.86 -17.08 -37.35
N THR A 462 -4.08 -16.77 -36.31
CA THR A 462 -2.74 -16.17 -36.42
C THR A 462 -1.81 -16.85 -35.44
N GLY A 463 -0.62 -17.22 -35.89
CA GLY A 463 0.45 -17.67 -35.02
C GLY A 463 1.29 -16.52 -34.48
N CYS A 464 2.33 -16.91 -33.76
CA CYS A 464 3.20 -16.04 -32.97
C CYS A 464 3.73 -14.78 -33.68
N GLN A 465 4.17 -14.92 -34.95
CA GLN A 465 4.83 -13.84 -35.69
C GLN A 465 3.89 -13.06 -36.62
N ASP A 466 2.95 -13.72 -37.31
CA ASP A 466 2.05 -13.01 -38.23
C ASP A 466 1.00 -12.17 -37.49
N GLY A 467 0.67 -12.54 -36.25
CA GLY A 467 -0.25 -11.77 -35.42
C GLY A 467 0.26 -10.38 -35.03
N PHE A 468 1.56 -10.06 -35.17
CA PHE A 468 2.09 -8.70 -35.01
C PHE A 468 1.49 -7.67 -35.99
N LYS A 469 0.80 -8.11 -37.06
CA LYS A 469 -0.05 -7.23 -37.88
C LYS A 469 -1.16 -6.55 -37.08
N TRP A 470 -1.66 -7.22 -36.03
CA TRP A 470 -2.68 -6.69 -35.12
C TRP A 470 -2.09 -5.72 -34.09
N LEU A 471 -0.85 -5.95 -33.60
CA LEU A 471 -0.14 -4.95 -32.79
C LEU A 471 -0.02 -3.63 -33.56
N ASN A 472 0.48 -3.71 -34.80
CA ASN A 472 0.76 -2.56 -35.66
C ASN A 472 -0.45 -2.04 -36.46
N SER A 473 -1.67 -2.53 -36.16
CA SER A 473 -2.88 -2.14 -36.89
C SER A 473 -3.32 -0.71 -36.56
N PHE A 474 -3.60 0.09 -37.60
CA PHE A 474 -4.21 1.42 -37.47
C PHE A 474 -5.73 1.39 -37.18
N ASN A 475 -6.35 0.20 -37.15
CA ASN A 475 -7.74 0.04 -36.71
C ASN A 475 -7.80 -0.13 -35.19
N PRO A 476 -8.90 0.27 -34.53
CA PRO A 476 -9.13 -0.01 -33.11
C PRO A 476 -9.20 -1.51 -32.85
N ASN A 477 -9.13 -1.91 -31.57
CA ASN A 477 -9.21 -3.32 -31.17
C ASN A 477 -10.58 -3.92 -31.56
N PRO A 478 -10.62 -5.05 -32.29
CA PRO A 478 -11.87 -5.68 -32.72
C PRO A 478 -12.73 -6.19 -31.55
N ASN A 479 -12.11 -6.59 -30.44
CA ASN A 479 -12.83 -7.00 -29.22
C ASN A 479 -12.58 -5.97 -28.12
N VAL A 480 -13.62 -5.36 -27.55
CA VAL A 480 -13.46 -4.36 -26.48
C VAL A 480 -13.01 -5.02 -25.18
N ALA A 481 -11.87 -4.60 -24.64
CA ALA A 481 -11.35 -5.03 -23.33
C ALA A 481 -12.11 -4.33 -22.18
N ALA A 482 -13.42 -4.56 -22.10
CA ALA A 482 -14.32 -3.89 -21.16
C ALA A 482 -13.83 -3.99 -19.71
N GLY A 483 -13.76 -2.86 -19.01
CA GLY A 483 -13.28 -2.76 -17.63
C GLY A 483 -11.76 -2.71 -17.45
N ALA A 484 -10.95 -2.81 -18.52
CA ALA A 484 -9.52 -2.58 -18.40
C ALA A 484 -9.26 -1.11 -18.02
N LEU A 485 -8.51 -0.87 -16.94
CA LEU A 485 -7.93 0.44 -16.67
C LEU A 485 -6.58 0.54 -17.40
N VAL A 486 -6.43 1.55 -18.25
CA VAL A 486 -5.15 1.82 -18.93
C VAL A 486 -4.16 2.50 -17.99
N GLY A 487 -2.87 2.43 -18.29
CA GLY A 487 -1.82 3.05 -17.49
C GLY A 487 -1.90 4.58 -17.35
N GLY A 488 -2.59 5.27 -18.27
CA GLY A 488 -3.08 6.64 -18.09
C GLY A 488 -2.18 7.77 -18.61
N PRO A 489 -2.49 9.03 -18.25
CA PRO A 489 -1.87 10.21 -18.84
C PRO A 489 -0.43 10.47 -18.36
N PHE A 490 0.33 11.19 -19.19
CA PHE A 490 1.59 11.80 -18.78
C PHE A 490 1.35 12.93 -17.76
N LEU A 491 2.41 13.43 -17.10
CA LEU A 491 2.31 14.47 -16.06
C LEU A 491 1.66 15.78 -16.54
N ASN A 492 1.79 16.09 -17.84
CA ASN A 492 1.13 17.21 -18.51
C ASN A 492 -0.32 16.89 -18.94
N GLU A 493 -0.91 15.84 -18.39
CA GLU A 493 -2.31 15.40 -18.54
C GLU A 493 -2.73 14.95 -19.95
N THR A 494 -1.76 14.83 -20.88
CA THR A 494 -2.01 14.31 -22.23
C THR A 494 -2.00 12.79 -22.31
N TYR A 495 -2.91 12.23 -23.11
CA TYR A 495 -3.00 10.79 -23.41
C TYR A 495 -2.97 10.53 -24.92
N ILE A 496 -2.20 9.52 -25.34
CA ILE A 496 -2.08 9.08 -26.74
C ILE A 496 -2.50 7.61 -26.82
N ASP A 497 -3.78 7.39 -27.14
CA ASP A 497 -4.42 6.09 -27.40
C ASP A 497 -3.73 5.40 -28.58
N ASN A 498 -2.84 4.45 -28.29
CA ASN A 498 -1.99 3.82 -29.29
C ASN A 498 -1.43 2.50 -28.77
N ARG A 499 -1.68 1.41 -29.51
CA ARG A 499 -1.31 0.05 -29.13
C ARG A 499 0.19 -0.18 -28.97
N ASN A 500 1.06 0.68 -29.49
CA ASN A 500 2.51 0.58 -29.27
C ASN A 500 3.02 1.52 -28.15
N ASN A 501 2.14 2.32 -27.53
CA ASN A 501 2.43 3.22 -26.42
C ASN A 501 2.30 2.50 -25.06
N SER A 502 3.10 1.46 -24.84
CA SER A 502 3.06 0.65 -23.61
C SER A 502 3.44 1.40 -22.31
N MET A 503 3.68 2.72 -22.36
CA MET A 503 3.77 3.61 -21.18
C MET A 503 2.39 4.05 -20.67
N GLN A 504 1.46 4.32 -21.59
CA GLN A 504 0.11 4.79 -21.27
C GLN A 504 -0.90 3.65 -21.34
N GLU A 505 -0.59 2.58 -22.08
CA GLU A 505 -1.37 1.33 -22.10
C GLU A 505 -0.95 0.32 -21.01
N LYS A 506 0.29 0.39 -20.46
CA LYS A 506 0.87 -0.61 -19.51
C LYS A 506 1.99 -0.03 -18.61
N LYS A 507 2.62 -0.89 -17.79
CA LYS A 507 3.70 -0.60 -16.82
C LYS A 507 5.10 -1.03 -17.32
N LYS A 508 6.17 -0.34 -16.86
CA LYS A 508 7.61 -0.73 -16.80
C LYS A 508 8.38 0.23 -15.84
N ARG A 509 9.65 -0.04 -15.47
CA ARG A 509 10.57 0.96 -14.86
C ARG A 509 11.97 0.91 -15.54
N CYS A 510 12.86 1.85 -15.22
CA CYS A 510 14.00 2.23 -16.07
C CYS A 510 15.38 2.13 -15.38
N ALA A 511 16.40 1.82 -16.18
CA ALA A 511 17.81 2.17 -15.92
C ALA A 511 18.37 3.02 -17.08
N GLY A 512 19.52 3.68 -16.90
CA GLY A 512 19.96 4.81 -17.73
C GLY A 512 20.96 4.53 -18.87
N ARG A 513 20.92 5.38 -19.90
CA ARG A 513 21.98 5.72 -20.89
C ARG A 513 22.96 4.61 -21.36
N ARG A 514 22.63 3.91 -22.46
CA ARG A 514 23.23 4.17 -23.81
C ARG A 514 22.74 3.19 -24.91
N ARG A 515 22.70 3.71 -26.15
CA ARG A 515 22.67 3.03 -27.47
C ARG A 515 21.59 1.96 -27.76
N ARG A 516 20.60 2.39 -28.55
CA ARG A 516 19.78 1.64 -29.55
C ARG A 516 20.00 0.11 -29.67
N ARG A 517 18.97 -0.66 -29.29
CA ARG A 517 18.24 -1.62 -30.15
C ARG A 517 16.79 -1.74 -29.64
N HIS A 518 15.86 -2.23 -30.46
CA HIS A 518 14.45 -2.30 -30.06
C HIS A 518 14.20 -3.51 -29.14
N GLN A 519 13.71 -3.26 -27.93
CA GLN A 519 13.15 -4.26 -27.01
C GLN A 519 11.90 -3.68 -26.35
N HIS A 520 10.75 -4.27 -26.63
CA HIS A 520 9.48 -3.98 -25.96
C HIS A 520 9.31 -4.98 -24.81
N GLN A 521 8.88 -4.50 -23.64
CA GLN A 521 8.66 -5.29 -22.41
C GLN A 521 7.51 -4.63 -21.64
N THR A 522 6.61 -5.43 -21.04
CA THR A 522 5.25 -4.97 -20.71
C THR A 522 4.66 -5.57 -19.42
N PHE A 523 4.07 -4.76 -18.53
CA PHE A 523 3.52 -5.22 -17.23
C PHE A 523 2.11 -4.68 -16.89
N SER A 524 1.51 -5.32 -15.88
CA SER A 524 0.10 -5.37 -15.45
C SER A 524 -0.92 -4.36 -15.96
N SER A 525 -2.09 -4.92 -16.27
CA SER A 525 -3.41 -4.29 -16.13
C SER A 525 -4.28 -5.01 -15.10
N CYS A 526 -3.97 -6.25 -14.67
CA CYS A 526 -4.73 -6.96 -13.62
C CYS A 526 -4.66 -6.28 -12.25
N THR A 527 -3.53 -5.66 -11.88
CA THR A 527 -3.41 -4.90 -10.62
C THR A 527 -4.27 -3.62 -10.58
N GLN A 528 -5.02 -3.32 -11.63
CA GLN A 528 -5.74 -2.07 -11.85
C GLN A 528 -7.26 -2.22 -11.91
N THR A 529 -7.89 -3.04 -11.07
CA THR A 529 -9.36 -3.08 -10.99
C THR A 529 -9.87 -2.01 -10.00
N PRO A 530 -10.54 -0.92 -10.44
CA PRO A 530 -11.02 0.15 -9.55
C PRO A 530 -12.31 -0.26 -8.80
N SER A 531 -12.33 -1.47 -8.24
CA SER A 531 -13.56 -2.17 -7.85
C SER A 531 -14.37 -1.51 -6.73
N LYS A 532 -13.83 -0.53 -5.99
CA LYS A 532 -14.53 0.05 -4.81
C LYS A 532 -14.43 1.54 -4.58
N SER A 533 -13.69 2.27 -5.39
CA SER A 533 -13.53 3.73 -5.26
C SER A 533 -14.80 4.52 -5.69
N LEU A 534 -15.95 3.85 -5.74
CA LEU A 534 -17.13 4.18 -6.54
C LEU A 534 -18.40 4.40 -5.67
N ALA A 535 -18.70 3.60 -4.65
CA ALA A 535 -20.09 3.51 -4.14
C ALA A 535 -20.48 4.41 -2.92
N PHE A 536 -20.64 5.75 -3.05
CA PHE A 536 -20.74 6.65 -1.87
C PHE A 536 -21.81 7.76 -1.74
N SER A 537 -22.21 7.98 -0.47
CA SER A 537 -23.01 9.07 0.17
C SER A 537 -23.01 8.84 1.73
N SER A 538 -23.41 9.69 2.70
CA SER A 538 -23.96 11.07 2.81
C SER A 538 -23.44 11.75 4.12
N ILE A 539 -24.15 12.70 4.78
CA ILE A 539 -23.64 13.53 5.93
C ILE A 539 -24.76 13.99 6.93
N PRO A 540 -24.45 14.29 8.23
CA PRO A 540 -24.48 15.67 8.80
C PRO A 540 -23.35 16.02 9.84
N LYS A 541 -23.40 17.16 10.59
CA LYS A 541 -22.25 17.84 11.30
C LYS A 541 -22.38 18.08 12.85
N GLY A 542 -21.23 18.29 13.56
CA GLY A 542 -21.03 18.72 14.99
C GLY A 542 -19.62 19.33 15.30
N MET A 543 -19.31 19.70 16.58
CA MET A 543 -18.07 20.32 17.22
C MET A 543 -18.29 20.60 18.76
N ALA A 544 -17.38 21.07 19.68
CA ALA A 544 -15.91 20.95 19.98
C ALA A 544 -15.44 21.87 21.21
N ALA A 545 -14.25 21.64 21.83
CA ALA A 545 -13.35 22.53 22.66
C ALA A 545 -13.33 22.52 24.25
N GLU A 546 -12.14 22.84 24.85
CA GLU A 546 -11.57 22.62 26.24
C GLU A 546 -11.02 23.95 26.92
N GLU A 547 -10.66 24.22 28.21
CA GLU A 547 -10.03 23.62 29.47
C GLU A 547 -8.45 23.71 29.57
N ASP A 548 -7.66 24.01 30.66
CA ASP A 548 -7.75 24.41 32.13
C ASP A 548 -6.33 24.91 32.71
N VAL A 549 -6.13 25.21 34.04
CA VAL A 549 -4.86 25.15 34.92
C VAL A 549 -4.42 26.40 35.82
N GLU A 550 -3.45 26.23 36.77
CA GLU A 550 -3.16 26.99 38.06
C GLU A 550 -1.70 27.57 38.26
N LEU A 551 -1.41 28.36 39.32
CA LEU A 551 -0.15 29.11 39.59
C LEU A 551 0.28 29.23 41.09
N SER A 552 1.58 29.15 41.45
CA SER A 552 2.00 29.14 42.89
C SER A 552 3.24 29.94 43.38
N THR A 553 4.17 30.41 42.51
CA THR A 553 5.54 30.83 42.95
C THR A 553 5.72 32.24 43.54
N PHE A 554 4.69 33.09 43.66
CA PHE A 554 4.86 34.54 43.93
C PHE A 554 5.18 34.90 45.40
N LYS A 555 5.22 33.92 46.32
CA LYS A 555 5.15 34.16 47.78
C LYS A 555 6.40 34.73 48.46
N SER A 556 7.61 34.62 47.88
CA SER A 556 8.85 34.89 48.62
C SER A 556 9.29 36.35 48.71
N GLN A 557 8.85 37.23 47.80
CA GLN A 557 9.27 38.64 47.81
C GLN A 557 8.37 39.53 48.70
N LEU A 558 7.14 39.11 49.01
CA LEU A 558 6.16 39.95 49.69
C LEU A 558 6.46 40.14 51.19
N SER A 559 7.04 39.13 51.87
CA SER A 559 7.25 39.19 53.32
C SER A 559 8.28 40.24 53.74
N GLN A 560 9.35 40.43 52.96
CA GLN A 560 10.49 41.24 53.36
C GLN A 560 10.15 42.74 53.48
N THR A 561 9.18 43.22 52.69
CA THR A 561 8.65 44.59 52.77
C THR A 561 7.71 44.78 53.95
N GLN A 562 7.03 43.71 54.39
CA GLN A 562 6.02 43.73 55.44
C GLN A 562 6.63 43.89 56.85
N GLU A 563 7.84 43.38 57.08
CA GLU A 563 8.59 43.59 58.32
C GLU A 563 8.89 45.09 58.57
N ILE A 564 9.27 45.84 57.53
CA ILE A 564 9.75 47.23 57.66
C ILE A 564 8.59 48.17 58.05
N TRP A 565 7.47 48.09 57.33
CA TRP A 565 6.26 48.89 57.60
C TRP A 565 5.70 48.67 59.00
N LYS A 566 5.93 47.50 59.59
CA LYS A 566 5.48 47.20 60.95
C LYS A 566 6.25 48.02 62.00
N GLN A 567 7.55 48.21 61.83
CA GLN A 567 8.39 48.94 62.79
C GLN A 567 8.04 50.43 62.86
N GLU A 568 7.88 51.10 61.72
CA GLU A 568 7.48 52.52 61.70
C GLU A 568 6.11 52.76 62.34
N MET A 569 5.17 51.83 62.14
CA MET A 569 3.82 51.91 62.73
C MET A 569 3.84 51.72 64.25
N GLU A 570 4.67 50.81 64.77
CA GLU A 570 4.84 50.59 66.21
C GLU A 570 5.53 51.80 66.89
N GLU A 571 6.50 52.45 66.23
CA GLU A 571 7.09 53.69 66.74
C GLU A 571 6.04 54.82 66.84
N ARG A 572 5.23 55.02 65.80
CA ARG A 572 4.19 56.06 65.79
C ARG A 572 3.06 55.81 66.78
N GLU A 573 2.72 54.55 67.06
CA GLU A 573 1.73 54.20 68.09
C GLU A 573 2.20 54.66 69.49
N SER A 574 3.49 54.50 69.82
CA SER A 574 4.05 54.99 71.08
C SER A 574 3.94 56.52 71.27
N GLN A 575 4.05 57.29 70.18
CA GLN A 575 3.94 58.76 70.20
C GLN A 575 2.51 59.21 70.54
N VAL A 576 1.49 58.47 70.10
CA VAL A 576 0.08 58.74 70.40
C VAL A 576 -0.24 58.42 71.86
N ASP A 577 0.23 57.28 72.39
CA ASP A 577 -0.01 56.90 73.79
C ASP A 577 0.65 57.87 74.78
N VAL A 578 1.85 58.38 74.47
CA VAL A 578 2.52 59.43 75.26
C VAL A 578 1.70 60.73 75.27
N LEU A 579 1.06 61.10 74.15
CA LEU A 579 0.18 62.27 74.10
C LEU A 579 -1.11 62.06 74.90
N GLN A 580 -1.75 60.90 74.79
CA GLN A 580 -2.94 60.57 75.60
C GLN A 580 -2.62 60.59 77.10
N LYS A 581 -1.47 60.04 77.52
CA LYS A 581 -1.04 60.06 78.91
C LYS A 581 -0.83 61.48 79.45
N LYS A 582 -0.15 62.35 78.70
CA LYS A 582 0.03 63.77 79.07
C LYS A 582 -1.31 64.53 79.16
N LEU A 583 -2.27 64.23 78.29
CA LEU A 583 -3.61 64.80 78.33
C LEU A 583 -4.37 64.36 79.60
N MET A 584 -4.15 63.12 80.04
CA MET A 584 -4.67 62.59 81.30
C MET A 584 -4.05 63.28 82.53
N GLU A 585 -2.75 63.57 82.49
CA GLU A 585 -2.02 64.31 83.53
C GLU A 585 -2.51 65.75 83.66
N VAL A 586 -2.69 66.47 82.53
CA VAL A 586 -3.28 67.82 82.50
C VAL A 586 -4.67 67.85 83.14
N LYS A 587 -5.51 66.82 82.91
CA LYS A 587 -6.86 66.73 83.46
C LYS A 587 -6.90 66.64 84.99
N VAL A 588 -5.86 66.10 85.63
CA VAL A 588 -5.78 65.97 87.11
C VAL A 588 -5.39 67.30 87.78
N CYS A 589 -4.74 68.22 87.07
CA CYS A 589 -4.24 69.47 87.63
C CYS A 589 -5.30 70.60 87.78
N ILE A 590 -6.58 70.36 87.43
CA ILE A 590 -7.56 71.44 87.11
C ILE A 590 -8.77 71.47 88.07
N GLU A 591 -8.61 70.96 89.29
CA GLU A 591 -9.63 71.13 90.36
C GLU A 591 -9.68 72.57 90.95
N GLY A 592 -8.90 73.52 90.43
CA GLY A 592 -8.73 74.85 91.04
C GLY A 592 -8.45 76.04 90.11
N SER A 593 -9.09 76.12 88.93
CA SER A 593 -9.02 77.33 88.06
C SER A 593 -10.38 77.80 87.53
N GLU A 594 -10.40 78.99 86.90
CA GLU A 594 -11.58 79.81 86.60
C GLU A 594 -12.50 79.26 85.50
N GLU A 595 -13.72 79.80 85.45
CA GLU A 595 -14.88 79.27 84.72
C GLU A 595 -14.69 79.20 83.19
N ASP A 596 -14.01 80.18 82.59
CA ASP A 596 -13.84 80.25 81.13
C ASP A 596 -12.70 79.36 80.62
N SER A 597 -11.60 79.23 81.35
CA SER A 597 -10.52 78.29 81.01
C SER A 597 -11.00 76.83 80.94
N LYS A 598 -12.03 76.48 81.73
CA LYS A 598 -12.67 75.16 81.68
C LYS A 598 -13.50 74.94 80.40
N LYS A 599 -14.08 75.99 79.80
CA LYS A 599 -14.87 75.88 78.57
C LYS A 599 -13.97 75.62 77.35
N GLU A 600 -12.89 76.39 77.20
CA GLU A 600 -11.91 76.18 76.12
C GLU A 600 -11.27 74.79 76.20
N LEU A 601 -10.95 74.32 77.42
CA LEU A 601 -10.39 72.98 77.62
C LEU A 601 -11.38 71.86 77.29
N GLU A 602 -12.67 72.02 77.61
CA GLU A 602 -13.72 71.07 77.21
C GLU A 602 -13.86 70.99 75.68
N VAL A 603 -13.80 72.11 74.97
CA VAL A 603 -13.80 72.14 73.49
C VAL A 603 -12.57 71.41 72.93
N LEU A 604 -11.37 71.71 73.43
CA LEU A 604 -10.14 71.02 73.03
C LEU A 604 -10.20 69.50 73.32
N TRP A 605 -10.72 69.10 74.48
CA TRP A 605 -10.88 67.69 74.84
C TRP A 605 -11.87 66.97 73.91
N ARG A 606 -12.97 67.62 73.52
CA ARG A 606 -13.93 67.09 72.53
C ARG A 606 -13.28 66.92 71.15
N ARG A 607 -12.53 67.93 70.66
CA ARG A 607 -11.78 67.84 69.40
C ARG A 607 -10.82 66.66 69.40
N VAL A 608 -9.97 66.52 70.44
CA VAL A 608 -9.01 65.41 70.55
C VAL A 608 -9.71 64.05 70.60
N LYS A 609 -10.83 63.93 71.32
CA LYS A 609 -11.62 62.68 71.37
C LYS A 609 -12.21 62.32 70.01
N THR A 610 -12.72 63.29 69.25
CA THR A 610 -13.21 63.08 67.88
C THR A 610 -12.09 62.65 66.95
N THR A 611 -10.94 63.34 66.96
CA THR A 611 -9.76 62.98 66.15
C THR A 611 -9.23 61.59 66.47
N ALA A 612 -9.15 61.20 67.75
CA ALA A 612 -8.75 59.86 68.16
C ALA A 612 -9.72 58.77 67.68
N THR A 613 -11.02 59.06 67.68
CA THR A 613 -12.05 58.13 67.17
C THR A 613 -11.91 57.94 65.66
N LEU A 614 -11.66 59.02 64.90
CA LEU A 614 -11.48 58.97 63.45
C LEU A 614 -10.16 58.31 63.01
N LEU A 615 -9.07 58.54 63.75
CA LEU A 615 -7.81 57.79 63.58
C LEU A 615 -8.02 56.29 63.85
N THR A 616 -8.85 55.93 64.82
CA THR A 616 -9.19 54.52 65.11
C THR A 616 -10.01 53.90 63.98
N TYR A 617 -10.95 54.65 63.38
CA TYR A 617 -11.68 54.22 62.19
C TYR A 617 -10.73 53.99 60.99
N LEU A 618 -9.86 54.94 60.67
CA LEU A 618 -8.86 54.79 59.60
C LEU A 618 -7.94 53.58 59.84
N LYS A 619 -7.46 53.38 61.09
CA LYS A 619 -6.64 52.23 61.47
C LYS A 619 -7.39 50.89 61.31
N SER A 620 -8.70 50.88 61.55
CA SER A 620 -9.56 49.72 61.32
C SER A 620 -9.74 49.45 59.82
N LYS A 621 -10.08 50.47 59.02
CA LYS A 621 -10.26 50.32 57.57
C LYS A 621 -8.95 49.93 56.86
N ALA A 622 -7.80 50.47 57.29
CA ALA A 622 -6.47 50.04 56.83
C ALA A 622 -6.21 48.54 57.11
N ARG A 623 -6.55 48.04 58.30
CA ARG A 623 -6.40 46.62 58.65
C ARG A 623 -7.31 45.70 57.83
N LEU A 624 -8.52 46.15 57.47
CA LEU A 624 -9.41 45.41 56.57
C LEU A 624 -8.89 45.39 55.13
N MET A 625 -8.38 46.53 54.64
CA MET A 625 -7.83 46.66 53.29
C MET A 625 -6.47 45.96 53.11
N ALA A 626 -5.74 45.68 54.18
CA ALA A 626 -4.51 44.88 54.16
C ALA A 626 -4.73 43.35 54.05
N VAL A 627 -5.99 42.88 54.08
CA VAL A 627 -6.34 41.45 54.01
C VAL A 627 -7.13 41.20 52.71
N PRO A 628 -6.55 40.57 51.66
CA PRO A 628 -7.11 40.62 50.30
C PRO A 628 -8.60 40.27 50.15
N HIS A 629 -9.09 39.22 50.81
CA HIS A 629 -10.51 38.83 50.73
C HIS A 629 -11.46 39.80 51.46
N LEU A 630 -10.98 40.47 52.51
CA LEU A 630 -11.71 41.55 53.19
C LEU A 630 -11.57 42.87 52.41
N ALA A 631 -10.44 43.10 51.74
CA ALA A 631 -10.21 44.24 50.87
C ALA A 631 -11.18 44.23 49.69
N HIS A 632 -11.36 43.08 49.00
CA HIS A 632 -12.39 42.92 47.97
C HIS A 632 -13.77 43.32 48.49
N THR A 633 -14.19 42.73 49.62
CA THR A 633 -15.47 43.01 50.26
C THR A 633 -15.63 44.49 50.65
N SER A 634 -14.57 45.10 51.20
CA SER A 634 -14.56 46.50 51.64
C SER A 634 -14.54 47.51 50.49
N CYS A 635 -14.07 47.13 49.31
CA CYS A 635 -14.08 47.93 48.09
C CYS A 635 -15.30 47.62 47.19
N GLY A 636 -16.22 46.79 47.69
CA GLY A 636 -17.42 46.30 47.00
C GLY A 636 -17.16 45.33 45.83
N ILE A 637 -15.92 44.87 45.66
CA ILE A 637 -15.48 44.00 44.57
C ILE A 637 -16.09 42.60 44.76
N LYS A 638 -16.68 42.05 43.69
CA LYS A 638 -17.32 40.73 43.66
C LYS A 638 -16.85 39.95 42.44
N GLN A 639 -16.95 38.62 42.49
CA GLN A 639 -16.71 37.75 41.34
C GLN A 639 -18.06 37.40 40.70
N LEU A 640 -18.16 37.60 39.38
CA LEU A 640 -19.36 37.34 38.59
C LEU A 640 -19.04 36.28 37.52
N GLU A 641 -19.85 35.23 37.46
CA GLU A 641 -19.64 34.08 36.58
C GLU A 641 -19.69 34.50 35.10
N GLY A 642 -18.68 34.12 34.32
CA GLY A 642 -18.53 34.53 32.92
C GLY A 642 -18.03 35.97 32.67
N VAL A 643 -17.90 36.82 33.70
CA VAL A 643 -17.48 38.24 33.56
C VAL A 643 -16.21 38.58 34.37
N GLY A 644 -15.89 37.81 35.42
CA GLY A 644 -14.68 38.01 36.24
C GLY A 644 -14.93 38.87 37.47
N LEU A 645 -13.91 39.62 37.93
CA LEU A 645 -14.10 40.56 39.04
C LEU A 645 -14.80 41.84 38.54
N VAL A 646 -15.83 42.26 39.28
CA VAL A 646 -16.61 43.48 39.07
C VAL A 646 -16.57 44.34 40.33
N ASP A 647 -16.75 45.65 40.19
CA ASP A 647 -16.88 46.57 41.34
C ASP A 647 -18.29 46.58 41.97
N LYS A 648 -18.51 47.51 42.90
CA LYS A 648 -19.78 47.67 43.63
C LYS A 648 -20.98 47.98 42.71
N ASP A 649 -20.71 48.62 41.57
CA ASP A 649 -21.69 49.12 40.59
C ASP A 649 -21.85 48.15 39.39
N GLY A 650 -21.03 47.09 39.34
CA GLY A 650 -21.06 46.02 38.33
C GLY A 650 -20.01 46.17 37.22
N THR A 651 -19.10 47.14 37.30
CA THR A 651 -18.09 47.39 36.26
C THR A 651 -16.99 46.32 36.29
N PRO A 652 -16.73 45.57 35.20
CA PRO A 652 -15.65 44.60 35.15
C PRO A 652 -14.27 45.28 35.17
N LEU A 653 -13.23 44.54 35.60
CA LEU A 653 -11.83 45.00 35.64
C LEU A 653 -11.37 45.77 34.39
N SER A 654 -11.79 45.34 33.19
CA SER A 654 -11.42 45.97 31.92
C SER A 654 -11.99 47.38 31.72
N GLY A 655 -13.02 47.76 32.48
CA GLY A 655 -13.57 49.11 32.53
C GLY A 655 -13.02 49.99 33.66
N TRP A 656 -12.15 49.47 34.53
CA TRP A 656 -11.59 50.25 35.64
C TRP A 656 -10.55 51.25 35.13
N SER A 657 -10.67 52.52 35.51
CA SER A 657 -9.70 53.54 35.11
C SER A 657 -8.32 53.28 35.70
N ARG A 658 -7.30 53.21 34.84
CA ARG A 658 -5.88 53.14 35.26
C ARG A 658 -5.39 54.44 35.92
N ASN A 659 -6.11 55.56 35.70
CA ASN A 659 -5.83 56.87 36.31
C ASN A 659 -6.87 57.18 37.39
N VAL A 660 -6.41 57.68 38.55
CA VAL A 660 -7.28 58.20 39.60
C VAL A 660 -7.53 59.68 39.35
N ASP A 661 -8.77 60.04 39.05
CA ASP A 661 -9.18 61.44 38.93
C ASP A 661 -9.53 62.03 40.31
N LEU A 662 -8.56 62.75 40.86
CA LEU A 662 -8.67 63.39 42.17
C LEU A 662 -9.67 64.56 42.20
N SER A 663 -10.18 65.03 41.05
CA SER A 663 -11.17 66.11 41.00
C SER A 663 -12.58 65.68 41.43
N SER A 664 -12.83 64.37 41.53
CA SER A 664 -14.14 63.82 41.89
C SER A 664 -14.48 63.88 43.39
N PHE A 665 -13.53 64.19 44.26
CA PHE A 665 -13.69 64.11 45.74
C PHE A 665 -14.20 65.41 46.41
N ASP A 666 -14.66 66.40 45.64
CA ASP A 666 -15.06 67.69 46.20
C ASP A 666 -16.53 67.78 46.66
N SER A 667 -17.42 66.89 46.20
CA SER A 667 -18.84 66.82 46.58
C SER A 667 -19.10 65.83 47.73
N PRO A 668 -19.61 66.28 48.90
CA PRO A 668 -20.07 65.37 49.96
C PRO A 668 -21.48 64.85 49.67
N ASP A 669 -21.69 63.53 49.78
CA ASP A 669 -23.04 62.96 49.91
C ASP A 669 -23.60 63.31 51.32
N GLU A 670 -24.45 64.34 51.41
CA GLU A 670 -24.95 64.87 52.69
C GLU A 670 -25.73 63.84 53.53
N ASP A 671 -26.45 62.91 52.88
CA ASP A 671 -27.44 62.02 53.50
C ASP A 671 -26.87 61.07 54.58
N THR A 672 -25.57 60.77 54.56
CA THR A 672 -24.96 59.86 55.56
C THR A 672 -24.66 60.55 56.91
N TRP A 673 -24.54 61.88 56.93
CA TRP A 673 -23.85 62.60 58.02
C TRP A 673 -24.75 63.12 59.15
N ILE A 674 -26.07 63.13 58.97
CA ILE A 674 -27.06 63.62 59.95
C ILE A 674 -27.13 62.73 61.22
N GLY A 675 -26.56 61.51 61.18
CA GLY A 675 -26.58 60.57 62.31
C GLY A 675 -25.68 60.95 63.50
N ILE A 676 -24.52 61.58 63.25
CA ILE A 676 -23.50 61.81 64.29
C ILE A 676 -23.75 63.12 65.06
N SER A 677 -24.23 64.17 64.37
CA SER A 677 -24.44 65.50 64.97
C SER A 677 -25.53 65.53 66.05
N LYS A 678 -26.45 64.55 66.07
CA LYS A 678 -27.60 64.52 67.00
C LYS A 678 -27.33 63.99 68.41
N GLN A 679 -26.11 63.57 68.75
CA GLN A 679 -25.80 63.04 70.09
C GLN A 679 -25.07 64.01 71.04
N HIS A 680 -24.65 65.20 70.60
CA HIS A 680 -24.03 66.20 71.48
C HIS A 680 -24.85 67.50 71.49
N GLY A 681 -24.87 68.18 72.64
CA GLY A 681 -25.59 69.44 72.83
C GLY A 681 -25.04 70.58 71.97
N PRO A 682 -25.66 71.78 72.01
CA PRO A 682 -25.38 72.86 71.06
C PRO A 682 -23.88 73.13 70.94
N LEU A 683 -23.35 72.79 69.76
CA LEU A 683 -21.96 73.03 69.38
C LEU A 683 -21.80 74.51 69.02
N ASP A 684 -20.62 75.05 69.33
CA ASP A 684 -20.19 76.33 68.78
C ASP A 684 -19.95 76.20 67.27
N GLU A 685 -20.18 77.28 66.52
CA GLU A 685 -20.22 77.29 65.05
C GLU A 685 -18.84 76.93 64.44
N GLN A 686 -17.77 77.29 65.15
CA GLN A 686 -16.39 76.91 64.82
C GLN A 686 -16.09 75.42 65.09
N ASP A 687 -16.80 74.78 66.02
CA ASP A 687 -16.57 73.39 66.40
C ASP A 687 -17.18 72.41 65.38
N ALA A 688 -18.37 72.73 64.89
CA ALA A 688 -19.00 72.01 63.77
C ALA A 688 -18.13 72.11 62.48
N THR A 689 -17.60 73.30 62.20
CA THR A 689 -16.72 73.54 61.03
C THR A 689 -15.44 72.69 61.09
N TYR A 690 -14.73 72.71 62.23
CA TYR A 690 -13.52 71.90 62.43
C TYR A 690 -13.76 70.39 62.27
N ILE A 691 -14.90 69.89 62.78
CA ILE A 691 -15.27 68.48 62.62
C ILE A 691 -15.57 68.15 61.15
N GLY A 692 -16.23 69.05 60.41
CA GLY A 692 -16.50 68.87 58.97
C GLY A 692 -15.23 68.74 58.12
N GLU A 693 -14.25 69.63 58.31
CA GLU A 693 -12.96 69.58 57.59
C GLU A 693 -12.18 68.28 57.89
N LEU A 694 -12.19 67.86 59.16
CA LEU A 694 -11.52 66.63 59.59
C LEU A 694 -12.19 65.38 58.98
N LEU A 695 -13.52 65.38 58.85
CA LEU A 695 -14.28 64.31 58.21
C LEU A 695 -14.03 64.24 56.69
N LYS A 696 -14.01 65.39 55.99
CA LYS A 696 -13.63 65.42 54.56
C LYS A 696 -12.21 64.90 54.35
N SER A 697 -11.28 65.21 55.26
CA SER A 697 -9.90 64.69 55.24
C SER A 697 -9.84 63.17 55.44
N VAL A 698 -10.64 62.62 56.37
CA VAL A 698 -10.74 61.17 56.61
C VAL A 698 -11.36 60.42 55.43
N GLN A 699 -12.35 61.03 54.76
CA GLN A 699 -12.95 60.49 53.54
C GLN A 699 -11.94 60.46 52.37
N MET A 700 -11.25 61.57 52.11
CA MET A 700 -10.20 61.64 51.09
C MET A 700 -9.10 60.58 51.29
N VAL A 701 -8.60 60.39 52.51
CA VAL A 701 -7.62 59.33 52.83
C VAL A 701 -8.22 57.94 52.55
N THR A 702 -9.48 57.73 52.95
CA THR A 702 -10.20 56.47 52.74
C THR A 702 -10.34 56.10 51.26
N ASP A 703 -10.67 57.07 50.39
CA ASP A 703 -10.88 56.82 48.97
C ASP A 703 -9.57 56.65 48.20
N VAL A 704 -8.51 57.37 48.59
CA VAL A 704 -7.15 57.13 48.08
C VAL A 704 -6.69 55.71 48.42
N MET A 705 -6.97 55.19 49.61
CA MET A 705 -6.67 53.81 49.97
C MET A 705 -7.45 52.80 49.11
N GLU A 706 -8.73 53.03 48.84
CA GLU A 706 -9.54 52.17 47.94
C GLU A 706 -9.01 52.18 46.51
N ALA A 707 -8.67 53.35 45.98
CA ALA A 707 -8.13 53.51 44.63
C ALA A 707 -6.73 52.92 44.45
N LEU A 708 -5.91 52.86 45.51
CA LEU A 708 -4.63 52.16 45.51
C LEU A 708 -4.83 50.63 45.51
N VAL A 709 -5.72 50.09 46.36
CA VAL A 709 -6.05 48.65 46.37
C VAL A 709 -6.56 48.19 45.00
N LYS A 710 -7.49 48.93 44.38
CA LYS A 710 -8.00 48.61 43.03
C LYS A 710 -6.89 48.55 41.96
N ARG A 711 -5.87 49.42 42.05
CA ARG A 711 -4.71 49.38 41.13
C ARG A 711 -3.73 48.23 41.43
N VAL A 712 -3.57 47.80 42.68
CA VAL A 712 -2.79 46.60 43.02
C VAL A 712 -3.45 45.35 42.44
N VAL A 713 -4.77 45.18 42.63
CA VAL A 713 -5.54 44.04 42.09
C VAL A 713 -5.44 43.96 40.56
N LEU A 714 -5.54 45.11 39.86
CA LEU A 714 -5.30 45.16 38.41
C LEU A 714 -3.88 44.70 38.05
N ALA A 715 -2.85 45.25 38.69
CA ALA A 715 -1.45 44.93 38.39
C ALA A 715 -1.10 43.45 38.68
N GLU A 716 -1.65 42.86 39.75
CA GLU A 716 -1.50 41.42 40.04
C GLU A 716 -2.14 40.57 38.94
N SER A 717 -3.33 40.94 38.45
CA SER A 717 -4.01 40.21 37.36
C SER A 717 -3.27 40.31 36.01
N GLU A 718 -2.76 41.48 35.64
CA GLU A 718 -1.94 41.66 34.42
C GLU A 718 -0.61 40.89 34.52
N THR A 719 0.01 40.86 35.71
CA THR A 719 1.25 40.12 35.97
C THR A 719 1.06 38.60 35.90
N ALA A 720 -0.09 38.09 36.33
CA ALA A 720 -0.42 36.66 36.20
C ALA A 720 -0.49 36.22 34.73
N ILE A 721 -1.19 36.99 33.89
CA ILE A 721 -1.38 36.72 32.46
C ILE A 721 -0.04 36.72 31.71
N GLU A 722 0.86 37.67 31.98
CA GLU A 722 2.18 37.68 31.32
C GLU A 722 3.09 36.55 31.81
N LYS A 723 3.00 36.15 33.09
CA LYS A 723 3.77 35.03 33.62
C LYS A 723 3.40 33.70 32.96
N GLU A 724 2.11 33.48 32.68
CA GLU A 724 1.59 32.29 32.00
C GLU A 724 2.17 32.15 30.59
N LYS A 725 2.15 33.23 29.79
CA LYS A 725 2.75 33.28 28.45
C LYS A 725 4.24 32.93 28.46
N VAL A 726 4.98 33.42 29.45
CA VAL A 726 6.41 33.11 29.62
C VAL A 726 6.63 31.62 29.91
N THR A 727 5.79 30.98 30.72
CA THR A 727 5.88 29.53 30.95
C THR A 727 5.59 28.69 29.70
N VAL A 728 4.56 29.05 28.92
CA VAL A 728 4.24 28.36 27.65
C VAL A 728 5.41 28.48 26.64
N GLY A 729 5.96 29.68 26.47
CA GLY A 729 7.11 29.91 25.60
C GLY A 729 8.37 29.16 26.04
N ALA A 730 8.60 29.03 27.35
CA ALA A 730 9.72 28.26 27.89
C ALA A 730 9.60 26.75 27.60
N GLU A 731 8.40 26.18 27.69
CA GLU A 731 8.17 24.79 27.28
C GLU A 731 8.36 24.58 25.77
N GLU A 732 7.87 25.51 24.94
CA GLU A 732 8.00 25.42 23.49
C GLU A 732 9.47 25.49 23.06
N LEU A 733 10.26 26.36 23.67
CA LEU A 733 11.72 26.41 23.49
C LEU A 733 12.40 25.10 23.91
N LYS A 734 11.99 24.48 25.02
CA LYS A 734 12.51 23.18 25.46
C LYS A 734 12.18 22.06 24.47
N LYS A 735 10.95 22.02 23.95
CA LYS A 735 10.50 21.08 22.90
C LYS A 735 11.33 21.26 21.62
N LYS A 736 11.53 22.51 21.17
CA LYS A 736 12.35 22.85 20.00
C LYS A 736 13.84 22.51 20.18
N SER A 737 14.40 22.68 21.39
CA SER A 737 15.79 22.28 21.68
C SER A 737 16.02 20.78 21.46
N ILE A 738 15.13 19.94 21.98
CA ILE A 738 15.19 18.47 21.81
C ILE A 738 15.00 18.08 20.34
N GLN A 739 14.17 18.80 19.60
CA GLN A 739 13.99 18.58 18.15
C GLN A 739 15.27 18.90 17.36
N ILE A 740 15.96 19.99 17.68
CA ILE A 740 17.23 20.39 17.05
C ILE A 740 18.34 19.36 17.35
N GLU A 741 18.43 18.89 18.59
CA GLU A 741 19.41 17.86 18.99
C GLU A 741 19.20 16.54 18.23
N ASN A 742 17.95 16.08 18.11
CA ASN A 742 17.59 14.92 17.28
C ASN A 742 17.87 15.14 15.79
N MET A 743 17.69 16.36 15.26
CA MET A 743 18.05 16.69 13.87
C MET A 743 19.57 16.67 13.65
N SER A 744 20.37 17.08 14.64
CA SER A 744 21.83 17.02 14.58
C SER A 744 22.33 15.56 14.51
N LEU A 745 21.77 14.67 15.34
CA LEU A 745 22.10 13.23 15.32
C LEU A 745 21.76 12.58 13.97
N LYS A 746 20.60 12.93 13.38
CA LYS A 746 20.23 12.46 12.03
C LYS A 746 21.14 13.00 10.92
N LEU A 747 21.66 14.22 11.06
CA LEU A 747 22.64 14.78 10.11
C LEU A 747 23.96 14.02 10.13
N GLU A 748 24.48 13.65 11.31
CA GLU A 748 25.67 12.79 11.42
C GLU A 748 25.43 11.40 10.82
N GLU A 749 24.25 10.80 11.04
CA GLU A 749 23.89 9.51 10.46
C GLU A 749 23.81 9.58 8.92
N MET A 750 23.21 10.64 8.37
CA MET A 750 23.19 10.91 6.93
C MET A 750 24.59 11.13 6.35
N GLU A 751 25.51 11.78 7.06
CA GLU A 751 26.91 11.94 6.62
C GLU A 751 27.64 10.60 6.58
N ARG A 752 27.51 9.76 7.62
CA ARG A 752 28.07 8.40 7.65
C ARG A 752 27.49 7.53 6.52
N PHE A 753 26.19 7.65 6.26
CA PHE A 753 25.53 6.94 5.16
C PHE A 753 26.01 7.41 3.78
N ALA A 754 26.22 8.71 3.58
CA ALA A 754 26.77 9.26 2.34
C ALA A 754 28.22 8.79 2.10
N LEU A 755 29.05 8.75 3.15
CA LEU A 755 30.42 8.21 3.08
C LEU A 755 30.43 6.73 2.72
N GLY A 756 29.57 5.91 3.36
CA GLY A 756 29.41 4.49 3.02
C GLY A 756 28.94 4.27 1.58
N THR A 757 27.96 5.06 1.14
CA THR A 757 27.44 5.03 -0.24
C THR A 757 28.52 5.37 -1.27
N ASN A 758 29.40 6.33 -0.98
CA ASN A 758 30.52 6.68 -1.86
C ASN A 758 31.58 5.56 -1.95
N GLY A 759 31.80 4.82 -0.85
CA GLY A 759 32.61 3.60 -0.85
C GLY A 759 32.04 2.52 -1.78
N ILE A 760 30.75 2.21 -1.63
CA ILE A 760 30.04 1.25 -2.48
C ILE A 760 30.06 1.70 -3.95
N LEU A 761 29.84 2.99 -4.24
CA LEU A 761 29.90 3.53 -5.59
C LEU A 761 31.28 3.37 -6.24
N THR A 762 32.35 3.49 -5.43
CA THR A 762 33.74 3.29 -5.88
C THR A 762 34.02 1.82 -6.17
N GLU A 763 33.53 0.89 -5.33
CA GLU A 763 33.65 -0.54 -5.59
C GLU A 763 32.84 -0.97 -6.82
N MET A 764 31.61 -0.47 -6.97
CA MET A 764 30.79 -0.70 -8.16
C MET A 764 31.46 -0.17 -9.44
N LYS A 765 32.14 0.99 -9.37
CA LYS A 765 32.94 1.51 -10.48
C LYS A 765 34.06 0.54 -10.88
N GLN A 766 34.83 0.03 -9.91
CA GLN A 766 35.88 -0.95 -10.17
C GLN A 766 35.31 -2.22 -10.81
N ARG A 767 34.27 -2.81 -10.19
CA ARG A 767 33.60 -4.01 -10.73
C ARG A 767 33.09 -3.81 -12.17
N VAL A 768 32.63 -2.61 -12.53
CA VAL A 768 32.20 -2.28 -13.91
C VAL A 768 33.38 -2.15 -14.86
N GLU A 769 34.51 -1.59 -14.43
CA GLU A 769 35.74 -1.52 -15.23
C GLU A 769 36.31 -2.93 -15.50
N ASP A 770 36.31 -3.80 -14.48
CA ASP A 770 36.68 -5.22 -14.61
C ASP A 770 35.76 -5.99 -15.58
N LEU A 771 34.44 -5.73 -15.52
CA LEU A 771 33.44 -6.33 -16.41
C LEU A 771 33.60 -5.89 -17.87
N VAL A 772 34.00 -4.64 -18.10
CA VAL A 772 34.30 -4.12 -19.44
C VAL A 772 35.54 -4.79 -20.04
N GLU A 773 36.58 -5.00 -19.22
CA GLU A 773 37.81 -5.69 -19.63
C GLU A 773 37.56 -7.18 -19.94
N GLU A 774 36.80 -7.90 -19.11
CA GLU A 774 36.44 -9.30 -19.42
C GLU A 774 35.51 -9.39 -20.64
N THR A 775 34.59 -8.43 -20.83
CA THR A 775 33.78 -8.31 -22.06
C THR A 775 34.65 -8.11 -23.31
N TYR A 776 35.77 -7.37 -23.19
CA TYR A 776 36.72 -7.20 -24.28
C TYR A 776 37.44 -8.52 -24.61
N ARG A 777 37.93 -9.24 -23.60
CA ARG A 777 38.56 -10.57 -23.76
C ARG A 777 37.62 -11.64 -24.32
N GLN A 778 36.33 -11.58 -23.98
CA GLN A 778 35.33 -12.47 -24.56
C GLN A 778 35.09 -12.17 -26.05
N ARG A 779 35.13 -10.90 -26.47
CA ARG A 779 35.04 -10.53 -27.89
C ARG A 779 36.25 -10.98 -28.71
N GLN A 780 37.46 -10.96 -28.15
CA GLN A 780 38.65 -11.51 -28.82
C GLN A 780 38.49 -13.02 -29.05
N ARG A 781 38.15 -13.79 -28.00
CA ARG A 781 37.87 -15.23 -28.11
C ARG A 781 36.73 -15.55 -29.08
N ALA A 782 35.70 -14.71 -29.16
CA ALA A 782 34.62 -14.87 -30.14
C ALA A 782 35.10 -14.67 -31.60
N ALA A 783 35.96 -13.69 -31.86
CA ALA A 783 36.53 -13.46 -33.19
C ALA A 783 37.51 -14.58 -33.61
N GLU A 784 38.30 -15.11 -32.67
CA GLU A 784 39.15 -16.28 -32.89
C GLU A 784 38.32 -17.53 -33.26
N ASN A 785 37.22 -17.77 -32.54
CA ASN A 785 36.28 -18.85 -32.85
C ASN A 785 35.58 -18.67 -34.21
N GLU A 786 35.24 -17.43 -34.59
CA GLU A 786 34.66 -17.12 -35.91
C GLU A 786 35.69 -17.37 -37.04
N GLN A 787 36.97 -17.07 -36.82
CA GLN A 787 38.05 -17.37 -37.75
C GLN A 787 38.29 -18.87 -37.94
N GLU A 788 38.26 -19.67 -36.86
CA GLU A 788 38.36 -21.13 -36.95
C GLU A 788 37.11 -21.76 -37.57
N LEU A 789 35.91 -21.26 -37.29
CA LEU A 789 34.69 -21.67 -37.99
C LEU A 789 34.80 -21.42 -39.51
N CYS A 790 35.44 -20.32 -39.91
CA CYS A 790 35.74 -20.01 -41.31
C CYS A 790 36.87 -20.88 -41.92
N ARG A 791 37.74 -21.50 -41.11
CA ARG A 791 38.65 -22.58 -41.56
C ARG A 791 37.88 -23.86 -41.81
N VAL A 792 37.19 -24.39 -40.78
CA VAL A 792 36.42 -25.64 -40.85
C VAL A 792 35.41 -25.63 -42.00
N LYS A 793 34.73 -24.50 -42.26
CA LYS A 793 33.81 -24.37 -43.40
C LYS A 793 34.50 -24.47 -44.76
N ARG A 794 35.73 -23.95 -44.91
CA ARG A 794 36.52 -24.06 -46.15
C ARG A 794 36.99 -25.50 -46.36
N ASP A 795 37.40 -26.17 -45.29
CA ASP A 795 37.86 -27.55 -45.33
C ASP A 795 36.70 -28.51 -45.66
N PHE A 796 35.49 -28.22 -45.17
CA PHE A 796 34.28 -28.98 -45.52
C PHE A 796 33.86 -28.80 -46.99
N GLU A 797 33.95 -27.60 -47.56
CA GLU A 797 33.72 -27.39 -49.01
C GLU A 797 34.82 -28.07 -49.86
N SER A 798 36.06 -28.11 -49.39
CA SER A 798 37.15 -28.89 -50.01
C SER A 798 36.84 -30.39 -50.00
N LEU A 799 36.43 -30.94 -48.86
CA LEU A 799 36.02 -32.34 -48.70
C LEU A 799 34.82 -32.69 -49.61
N LYS A 800 33.83 -31.80 -49.70
CA LYS A 800 32.66 -31.93 -50.58
C LYS A 800 33.05 -31.95 -52.07
N SER A 801 34.02 -31.13 -52.48
CA SER A 801 34.62 -31.17 -53.83
C SER A 801 35.36 -32.48 -54.11
N TYR A 802 36.10 -33.00 -53.12
CA TYR A 802 36.78 -34.28 -53.21
C TYR A 802 35.80 -35.47 -53.31
N VAL A 803 34.74 -35.47 -52.49
CA VAL A 803 33.66 -36.47 -52.57
C VAL A 803 32.94 -36.41 -53.93
N SER A 804 32.66 -35.22 -54.44
CA SER A 804 32.07 -35.06 -55.79
C SER A 804 32.99 -35.63 -56.87
N SER A 805 34.30 -35.42 -56.76
CA SER A 805 35.29 -35.99 -57.67
C SER A 805 35.33 -37.53 -57.61
N LEU A 806 35.24 -38.11 -56.41
CA LEU A 806 35.16 -39.57 -56.22
C LEU A 806 33.87 -40.17 -56.81
N ILE A 807 32.74 -39.45 -56.76
CA ILE A 807 31.48 -39.88 -57.40
C ILE A 807 31.68 -39.95 -58.93
N THR A 808 32.25 -38.92 -59.55
CA THR A 808 32.55 -38.91 -61.00
C THR A 808 33.50 -40.05 -61.40
N VAL A 809 34.53 -40.33 -60.59
CA VAL A 809 35.44 -41.47 -60.82
C VAL A 809 34.68 -42.80 -60.73
N ARG A 810 33.79 -42.97 -59.74
CA ARG A 810 32.96 -44.18 -59.61
C ARG A 810 32.01 -44.38 -60.79
N GLU A 811 31.38 -43.32 -61.28
CA GLU A 811 30.52 -43.37 -62.46
C GLU A 811 31.32 -43.71 -63.74
N THR A 812 32.53 -43.17 -63.87
CA THR A 812 33.45 -43.50 -64.96
C THR A 812 33.87 -44.97 -64.93
N LEU A 813 34.17 -45.52 -63.74
CA LEU A 813 34.49 -46.94 -63.56
C LEU A 813 33.28 -47.84 -63.89
N LEU A 814 32.07 -47.50 -63.43
CA LEU A 814 30.83 -48.24 -63.76
C LEU A 814 30.47 -48.16 -65.26
N SER A 815 30.91 -47.12 -65.97
CA SER A 815 30.80 -47.04 -67.43
C SER A 815 31.81 -47.96 -68.12
N SER A 816 33.06 -47.95 -67.66
CA SER A 816 34.13 -48.85 -68.14
C SER A 816 33.78 -50.33 -67.93
N GLU A 817 33.24 -50.69 -66.76
CA GLU A 817 32.79 -52.05 -66.45
C GLU A 817 31.75 -52.57 -67.46
N LYS A 818 30.77 -51.73 -67.85
CA LYS A 818 29.78 -52.06 -68.89
C LYS A 818 30.41 -52.23 -70.27
N GLN A 819 31.47 -51.47 -70.59
CA GLN A 819 32.24 -51.67 -71.82
C GLN A 819 33.00 -53.01 -71.78
N PHE A 820 33.64 -53.36 -70.66
CA PHE A 820 34.29 -54.67 -70.48
C PHE A 820 33.31 -55.84 -70.61
N GLN A 821 32.14 -55.78 -69.95
CA GLN A 821 31.07 -56.80 -70.11
C GLN A 821 30.52 -56.89 -71.55
N THR A 822 30.66 -55.83 -72.35
CA THR A 822 30.30 -55.82 -73.78
C THR A 822 31.40 -56.46 -74.64
N ILE A 823 32.67 -56.17 -74.34
CA ILE A 823 33.85 -56.78 -74.97
C ILE A 823 33.91 -58.28 -74.68
N GLU A 824 33.61 -58.70 -73.45
CA GLU A 824 33.56 -60.11 -73.02
C GLU A 824 32.54 -60.90 -73.86
N LYS A 825 31.31 -60.38 -74.02
CA LYS A 825 30.27 -60.99 -74.88
C LYS A 825 30.63 -61.01 -76.37
N LEU A 826 31.46 -60.07 -76.84
CA LEU A 826 32.03 -60.11 -78.19
C LEU A 826 33.12 -61.18 -78.30
N PHE A 827 33.93 -61.37 -77.25
CA PHE A 827 34.96 -62.40 -77.18
C PHE A 827 34.37 -63.81 -77.10
N GLU A 828 33.34 -64.04 -76.27
CA GLU A 828 32.56 -65.30 -76.25
C GLU A 828 32.03 -65.66 -77.64
N ARG A 829 31.41 -64.69 -78.33
CA ARG A 829 30.93 -64.86 -79.72
C ARG A 829 32.06 -65.14 -80.70
N LEU A 830 33.23 -64.53 -80.51
CA LEU A 830 34.40 -64.79 -81.36
C LEU A 830 34.92 -66.21 -81.13
N VAL A 831 35.08 -66.64 -79.88
CA VAL A 831 35.49 -68.02 -79.53
C VAL A 831 34.51 -69.05 -80.07
N ALA A 832 33.21 -68.85 -79.90
CA ALA A 832 32.18 -69.73 -80.46
C ALA A 832 32.22 -69.81 -81.99
N LYS A 833 32.53 -68.69 -82.68
CA LYS A 833 32.68 -68.68 -84.13
C LYS A 833 33.99 -69.32 -84.60
N THR A 834 35.07 -69.17 -83.83
CA THR A 834 36.35 -69.85 -84.11
C THR A 834 36.21 -71.36 -83.95
N THR A 835 35.56 -71.85 -82.89
CA THR A 835 35.33 -73.29 -82.72
C THR A 835 34.38 -73.88 -83.76
N GLN A 836 33.37 -73.12 -84.22
CA GLN A 836 32.58 -73.47 -85.40
C GLN A 836 33.49 -73.61 -86.63
N LEU A 837 34.28 -72.59 -86.96
CA LEU A 837 35.18 -72.62 -88.14
C LEU A 837 36.24 -73.73 -88.07
N GLU A 838 36.75 -74.07 -86.89
CA GLU A 838 37.69 -75.18 -86.69
C GLU A 838 37.01 -76.54 -86.99
N SER A 839 35.74 -76.71 -86.59
CA SER A 839 34.99 -77.94 -86.90
C SER A 839 34.56 -78.03 -88.38
N GLU A 840 34.17 -76.92 -89.01
CA GLU A 840 33.94 -76.84 -90.46
C GLU A 840 35.22 -77.15 -91.25
N LYS A 841 36.38 -76.66 -90.78
CA LYS A 841 37.70 -76.97 -91.34
C LYS A 841 38.02 -78.46 -91.22
N ILE A 842 37.88 -79.07 -90.04
CA ILE A 842 38.12 -80.53 -89.85
C ILE A 842 37.21 -81.37 -90.75
N GLN A 843 35.95 -80.95 -90.94
CA GLN A 843 35.04 -81.59 -91.88
C GLN A 843 35.53 -81.46 -93.33
N LYS A 844 36.02 -80.28 -93.74
CA LYS A 844 36.60 -80.04 -95.07
C LYS A 844 37.92 -80.79 -95.31
N GLU A 845 38.80 -80.87 -94.32
CA GLU A 845 40.03 -81.67 -94.36
C GLU A 845 39.69 -83.16 -94.55
N THR A 846 38.66 -83.67 -93.87
CA THR A 846 38.15 -85.04 -94.04
C THR A 846 37.57 -85.28 -95.45
N GLU A 847 36.84 -84.31 -96.00
CA GLU A 847 36.30 -84.37 -97.37
C GLU A 847 37.41 -84.36 -98.43
N VAL A 848 38.44 -83.54 -98.26
CA VAL A 848 39.64 -83.53 -99.11
C VAL A 848 40.42 -84.84 -99.01
N GLN A 849 40.60 -85.40 -97.80
CA GLN A 849 41.29 -86.68 -97.60
C GLN A 849 40.58 -87.82 -98.36
N LYS A 850 39.24 -87.85 -98.34
CA LYS A 850 38.43 -88.81 -99.11
C LYS A 850 38.59 -88.63 -100.62
N LEU A 851 38.60 -87.38 -101.11
CA LEU A 851 38.84 -87.08 -102.52
C LEU A 851 40.26 -87.48 -102.96
N MET A 852 41.27 -87.34 -102.09
CA MET A 852 42.62 -87.84 -102.37
C MET A 852 42.66 -89.37 -102.48
N GLU A 853 41.97 -90.11 -101.59
CA GLU A 853 41.81 -91.57 -101.73
C GLU A 853 41.12 -91.98 -103.03
N GLU A 854 40.05 -91.28 -103.42
CA GLU A 854 39.34 -91.55 -104.67
C GLU A 854 40.22 -91.25 -105.90
N ASN A 855 41.02 -90.18 -105.85
CA ASN A 855 41.95 -89.83 -106.92
C ASN A 855 43.11 -90.84 -107.03
N VAL A 856 43.65 -91.35 -105.91
CA VAL A 856 44.64 -92.43 -105.90
C VAL A 856 44.06 -93.73 -106.49
N LYS A 857 42.79 -94.06 -106.18
CA LYS A 857 42.08 -95.20 -106.78
C LYS A 857 41.86 -95.01 -108.28
N LEU A 858 41.63 -93.78 -108.74
CA LEU A 858 41.51 -93.44 -110.17
C LEU A 858 42.86 -93.52 -110.91
N SER A 859 43.97 -93.04 -110.32
CA SER A 859 45.32 -93.27 -110.88
C SER A 859 45.63 -94.76 -111.00
N ALA A 860 45.40 -95.57 -109.96
CA ALA A 860 45.63 -97.01 -110.03
C ALA A 860 44.75 -97.73 -111.08
N LEU A 861 43.57 -97.18 -111.42
CA LEU A 861 42.74 -97.63 -112.54
C LEU A 861 43.28 -97.16 -113.90
N LEU A 862 43.84 -95.95 -113.97
CA LEU A 862 44.50 -95.40 -115.16
C LEU A 862 45.76 -96.20 -115.51
N ASP A 863 46.67 -96.41 -114.55
CA ASP A 863 47.89 -97.22 -114.71
C ASP A 863 47.55 -98.63 -115.20
N LYS A 864 46.49 -99.24 -114.64
CA LYS A 864 45.98 -100.55 -115.05
C LYS A 864 45.39 -100.54 -116.47
N LYS A 865 44.87 -99.40 -116.94
CA LYS A 865 44.37 -99.22 -118.32
C LYS A 865 45.50 -98.94 -119.31
N GLU A 866 46.53 -98.18 -118.92
CA GLU A 866 47.75 -98.01 -119.73
C GLU A 866 48.51 -99.34 -119.87
N ALA A 867 48.61 -100.13 -118.80
CA ALA A 867 49.16 -101.49 -118.86
C ALA A 867 48.35 -102.42 -119.80
N GLN A 868 47.01 -102.31 -119.82
CA GLN A 868 46.17 -103.03 -120.79
C GLN A 868 46.40 -102.55 -122.24
N LEU A 869 46.56 -101.24 -122.46
CA LEU A 869 46.88 -100.68 -123.78
C LEU A 869 48.27 -101.09 -124.27
N LEU A 870 49.28 -101.10 -123.40
CA LEU A 870 50.63 -101.58 -123.72
C LEU A 870 50.64 -103.07 -124.07
N ALA A 871 49.93 -103.91 -123.30
CA ALA A 871 49.79 -105.33 -123.62
C ALA A 871 49.08 -105.56 -124.97
N MET A 872 48.05 -104.76 -125.29
CA MET A 872 47.35 -104.83 -126.57
C MET A 872 48.22 -104.32 -127.73
N ASN A 873 49.08 -103.32 -127.50
CA ASN A 873 50.04 -102.80 -128.49
C ASN A 873 51.12 -103.85 -128.84
N GLU A 874 51.66 -104.57 -127.85
CA GLU A 874 52.57 -105.68 -128.11
C GLU A 874 51.87 -106.87 -128.79
N GLN A 875 50.59 -107.16 -128.47
CA GLN A 875 49.81 -108.12 -129.26
C GLN A 875 49.65 -107.70 -130.73
N CYS A 876 49.43 -106.41 -131.01
CA CYS A 876 49.40 -105.89 -132.38
C CYS A 876 50.76 -106.02 -133.09
N LYS A 877 51.88 -105.82 -132.41
CA LYS A 877 53.23 -106.09 -132.97
C LYS A 877 53.46 -107.56 -133.27
N VAL A 878 53.04 -108.47 -132.39
CA VAL A 878 53.15 -109.92 -132.61
C VAL A 878 52.29 -110.38 -133.79
N MET A 879 51.10 -109.80 -133.98
CA MET A 879 50.30 -110.04 -135.18
C MET A 879 50.94 -109.45 -136.46
N ALA A 880 51.58 -108.29 -136.39
CA ALA A 880 52.28 -107.71 -137.54
C ALA A 880 53.48 -108.57 -138.00
N LEU A 881 54.14 -109.27 -137.07
CA LEU A 881 55.27 -110.16 -137.36
C LEU A 881 54.88 -111.52 -137.99
N SER A 882 53.59 -111.84 -138.14
CA SER A 882 53.13 -113.09 -138.77
C SER A 882 52.62 -112.93 -140.21
N ALA A 883 52.84 -111.76 -140.85
CA ALA A 883 52.25 -111.38 -142.13
C ALA A 883 53.25 -111.22 -143.32
N SER A 884 54.49 -111.72 -143.20
CA SER A 884 55.46 -111.79 -144.31
C SER A 884 56.50 -112.89 -144.02
N ASN A 885 57.11 -113.64 -144.94
CA ASN A 885 57.03 -113.85 -146.40
C ASN A 885 55.92 -113.12 -147.19
N ILE A 886 56.26 -112.01 -147.85
CA ILE A 886 56.85 -112.04 -149.20
C ILE A 886 58.14 -111.21 -149.16
#